data_AF-A0A1V4RC37-F1
#
_entry.id   AF-A0A1V4RC37-F1
#
_cell.length_a   1.000
_cell.length_b   1.000
_cell.length_c   1.000
_cell.angle_alpha   90.00
_cell.angle_beta   90.00
_cell.angle_gamma   90.00
#
_symmetry.space_group_name_H-M   'P 1'
#
loop_
_entity.id
_entity.type
_entity.pdbx_description
1 polymer ?
#
loop_
_entity_poly.entity_id
_entity_poly.type
_entity_poly.pdbx_seq_one_letter_code
_entity_poly.pdbx_strand_id
1 'polypeptide(L)'
;MKYFIILFAISFSILSATSIYDIQYTTAPAGGTYPSLYEGQVVTTGGIVTGINYSGGRFFISSSTGGSWNGIYVYDNGQNVVIGDSVIIEAEVSEYYGFTELSYLNYCNVISSGNPLPDPVIASTNEIFTQEEYESVLVQVTDVVVTQAYDEWSEWHVSDGSGSCIVSTGFVNFQELEVPIILSYPFSNITGIVSFGWDDFRLNPRNIDDLQSADDSYIISISDQYIFSPEEFEIPIYLTSLGEIQQVQSYQFDLAYDQESIEYIGYNLNGTLSSGGSITVDQPVAGSISVTFTGDFSFNQTQTLLKLNFVGVESGTAELDFTAFSIDNIDVNYFSIGEIILLLESTPIGDTLTVIQRPISNIPSIAAPGDELSIVCLAEPATSGWEAILQHHEKVIQLNISSSIYNNDLERWQLTADVPTPDIYELYDLVVSANGIETDTTLNAVKLIPEYKENYYFVHITDAHLPTHIFYPDPQSLIDTTEVNDFREVIKDINLLNPEFVLFTGDLVNEGEMEDFENRRVYTKAQKLLAEFEVPVYLVTGNHDVGGWFSSPPVQGTARHNWWNFFGWNWLQNPPVSEQIYTQNYSFNYGPVHYIGMEAYINYDDYMFNIFGDASFTATQIEWLTNEIQEYSSSLAHVVYYHYDFSDQINLVNMGIDMALFGHIHSNSGSITSPPYNVSTESICDGNRAYRIIYVEDAVLEPTETVNAGWSGDQLYAAFSPENNGLADSLYCFVENSQNLSFPDAQLKFIMPSGADEYIAYNGTIDQIDDSGEFAICYVSFEIPANENISVSVVANIEVSAEDQLIPEISHLSNYPNPFNPSTKISFQLSDIYENESIEIAIYNMKGQKIKNLSPKLCHAEPFDKLRTGSVEVQEENNYSIIWDGTDQADKPVSSGIYFYKLKTANLEKTNKMLLLR
;
A
#
# COMPACT_ATOMS: atom_id res chain seq x y z
N MET A 1 -81.29 -6.23 40.99
CA MET A 1 -80.40 -7.18 41.68
C MET A 1 -78.98 -6.84 41.26
N LYS A 2 -78.09 -6.65 42.24
CA LYS A 2 -76.79 -5.98 42.11
C LYS A 2 -75.83 -6.73 41.19
N TYR A 3 -75.25 -6.05 40.21
CA TYR A 3 -74.07 -6.52 39.49
C TYR A 3 -72.83 -6.16 40.33
N PHE A 4 -72.06 -7.19 40.68
CA PHE A 4 -70.77 -7.08 41.35
C PHE A 4 -69.76 -6.45 40.38
N ILE A 5 -69.21 -5.30 40.76
CA ILE A 5 -67.99 -4.75 40.16
C ILE A 5 -66.83 -5.43 40.90
N ILE A 6 -66.09 -6.28 40.20
CA ILE A 6 -64.81 -6.81 40.65
C ILE A 6 -63.76 -5.81 40.16
N LEU A 7 -63.20 -5.04 41.09
CA LEU A 7 -62.01 -4.22 40.87
C LEU A 7 -60.81 -5.16 40.76
N PHE A 8 -60.23 -5.32 39.56
CA PHE A 8 -58.86 -5.81 39.43
C PHE A 8 -57.94 -4.63 39.74
N ALA A 9 -57.31 -4.65 40.91
CA ALA A 9 -56.16 -3.79 41.19
C ALA A 9 -54.98 -4.36 40.41
N ILE A 10 -54.70 -3.78 39.24
CA ILE A 10 -53.41 -3.96 38.56
C ILE A 10 -52.42 -3.13 39.37
N SER A 11 -51.62 -3.80 40.20
CA SER A 11 -50.41 -3.20 40.75
C SER A 11 -49.45 -2.97 39.58
N PHE A 12 -49.39 -1.74 39.08
CA PHE A 12 -48.19 -1.29 38.38
C PHE A 12 -47.08 -1.29 39.43
N SER A 13 -46.26 -2.35 39.44
CA SER A 13 -44.90 -2.22 39.93
C SER A 13 -44.25 -1.19 39.02
N ILE A 14 -44.14 0.04 39.52
CA ILE A 14 -43.29 1.06 38.93
C ILE A 14 -41.91 0.42 38.91
N LEU A 15 -41.41 -0.03 37.76
CA LEU A 15 -39.98 -0.24 37.60
C LEU A 15 -39.37 1.14 37.87
N SER A 16 -38.58 1.23 38.94
CA SER A 16 -37.85 2.45 39.25
C SER A 16 -36.80 2.59 38.17
N ALA A 17 -36.95 3.58 37.28
CA ALA A 17 -35.90 3.92 36.34
C ALA A 17 -34.65 4.33 37.14
N THR A 18 -33.49 3.82 36.73
CA THR A 18 -32.18 4.23 37.26
C THR A 18 -31.65 5.32 36.35
N SER A 19 -31.19 6.44 36.91
CA SER A 19 -30.67 7.53 36.08
C SER A 19 -29.29 7.18 35.51
N ILE A 20 -28.92 7.75 34.36
CA ILE A 20 -27.57 7.58 33.79
C ILE A 20 -26.51 8.02 34.82
N TYR A 21 -26.76 9.13 35.52
CA TYR A 21 -25.91 9.60 36.61
C TYR A 21 -25.70 8.55 37.70
N ASP A 22 -26.77 7.87 38.16
CA ASP A 22 -26.62 6.85 39.20
C ASP A 22 -25.82 5.63 38.70
N ILE A 23 -25.96 5.28 37.41
CA ILE A 23 -25.18 4.19 36.80
C ILE A 23 -23.70 4.57 36.74
N GLN A 24 -23.39 5.76 36.28
CA GLN A 24 -22.02 6.22 35.99
C GLN A 24 -21.28 6.68 37.25
N TYR A 25 -21.94 7.41 38.15
CA TYR A 25 -21.28 8.06 39.27
C TYR A 25 -20.71 7.06 40.29
N THR A 26 -19.41 7.16 40.52
CA THR A 26 -18.75 6.48 41.63
C THR A 26 -17.62 7.33 42.21
N THR A 27 -17.22 6.98 43.43
CA THR A 27 -16.05 7.56 44.12
C THR A 27 -15.02 6.50 44.51
N ALA A 28 -15.27 5.25 44.08
CA ALA A 28 -14.45 4.09 44.41
C ALA A 28 -13.57 3.70 43.20
N PRO A 29 -12.30 4.12 43.17
CA PRO A 29 -11.41 3.78 42.06
C PRO A 29 -11.07 2.28 42.08
N ALA A 30 -11.00 1.66 40.90
CA ALA A 30 -10.51 0.31 40.72
C ALA A 30 -9.83 0.17 39.34
N GLY A 31 -8.66 -0.47 39.28
CA GLY A 31 -7.98 -0.72 38.00
C GLY A 31 -7.34 0.50 37.30
N GLY A 32 -7.62 1.72 37.76
CA GLY A 32 -7.19 2.96 37.07
C GLY A 32 -8.39 3.82 36.64
N THR A 33 -9.58 3.24 36.67
CA THR A 33 -10.87 3.86 36.34
C THR A 33 -11.80 3.86 37.56
N TYR A 34 -13.06 4.23 37.33
CA TYR A 34 -14.12 4.39 38.31
C TYR A 34 -15.34 3.57 37.86
N PRO A 35 -15.30 2.23 38.01
CA PRO A 35 -16.36 1.36 37.52
C PRO A 35 -17.70 1.60 38.22
N SER A 36 -18.77 1.39 37.47
CA SER A 36 -20.16 1.50 37.90
C SER A 36 -20.46 0.64 39.12
N LEU A 37 -21.15 1.24 40.11
CA LEU A 37 -21.72 0.49 41.25
C LEU A 37 -22.89 -0.44 40.83
N TYR A 38 -23.30 -0.38 39.57
CA TYR A 38 -24.36 -1.17 38.97
C TYR A 38 -23.83 -2.31 38.09
N GLU A 39 -22.51 -2.51 37.99
CA GLU A 39 -21.90 -3.63 37.24
C GLU A 39 -22.60 -4.97 37.53
N GLY A 40 -22.99 -5.68 36.47
CA GLY A 40 -23.69 -6.96 36.49
C GLY A 40 -25.18 -6.89 36.86
N GLN A 41 -25.76 -5.69 36.98
CA GLN A 41 -27.18 -5.49 37.26
C GLN A 41 -27.94 -5.10 35.99
N VAL A 42 -29.16 -5.64 35.84
CA VAL A 42 -30.10 -5.20 34.82
C VAL A 42 -30.84 -3.95 35.32
N VAL A 43 -30.74 -2.87 34.56
CA VAL A 43 -31.36 -1.57 34.85
C VAL A 43 -32.29 -1.14 33.73
N THR A 44 -33.33 -0.37 34.07
CA THR A 44 -34.09 0.40 33.09
C THR A 44 -33.66 1.87 33.18
N THR A 45 -33.14 2.42 32.08
CA THR A 45 -32.70 3.82 31.97
C THR A 45 -33.21 4.45 30.67
N GLY A 46 -32.97 5.74 30.47
CA GLY A 46 -33.34 6.43 29.25
C GLY A 46 -32.61 7.75 29.09
N GLY A 47 -32.46 8.18 27.84
CA GLY A 47 -31.68 9.34 27.47
C GLY A 47 -31.96 9.79 26.03
N ILE A 48 -31.31 10.87 25.62
CA ILE A 48 -31.25 11.35 24.25
C ILE A 48 -30.04 10.73 23.57
N VAL A 49 -30.21 10.15 22.38
CA VAL A 49 -29.11 9.63 21.56
C VAL A 49 -28.22 10.80 21.11
N THR A 50 -26.96 10.80 21.55
CA THR A 50 -25.98 11.88 21.32
C THR A 50 -24.97 11.57 20.22
N GLY A 51 -24.74 10.30 19.92
CA GLY A 51 -23.87 9.82 18.84
C GLY A 51 -24.28 8.42 18.39
N ILE A 52 -24.09 8.11 17.11
CA ILE A 52 -24.43 6.83 16.47
C ILE A 52 -23.26 6.38 15.58
N ASN A 53 -23.25 5.12 15.16
CA ASN A 53 -22.21 4.53 14.32
C ASN A 53 -20.80 4.53 14.95
N TYR A 54 -20.73 4.57 16.28
CA TYR A 54 -19.46 4.42 16.97
C TYR A 54 -18.94 2.99 16.82
N SER A 55 -17.69 2.83 16.35
CA SER A 55 -16.95 1.56 16.27
C SER A 55 -17.85 0.36 15.95
N GLY A 56 -18.23 0.15 14.69
CA GLY A 56 -19.06 -1.01 14.28
C GLY A 56 -20.56 -0.89 14.60
N GLY A 57 -21.10 0.34 14.61
CA GLY A 57 -22.55 0.58 14.62
C GLY A 57 -23.18 0.84 15.99
N ARG A 58 -22.40 1.02 17.07
CA ARG A 58 -22.92 1.31 18.42
C ARG A 58 -23.30 2.78 18.59
N PHE A 59 -23.92 3.12 19.71
CA PHE A 59 -24.41 4.48 19.97
C PHE A 59 -24.26 4.90 21.43
N PHE A 60 -24.41 6.20 21.67
CA PHE A 60 -24.35 6.83 22.99
C PHE A 60 -25.67 7.52 23.32
N ILE A 61 -26.04 7.50 24.60
CA ILE A 61 -27.15 8.30 25.10
C ILE A 61 -26.70 9.18 26.26
N SER A 62 -27.32 10.34 26.40
CA SER A 62 -27.11 11.23 27.54
C SER A 62 -28.43 11.63 28.19
N SER A 63 -28.39 12.00 29.46
CA SER A 63 -29.54 12.68 30.07
C SER A 63 -29.84 13.97 29.30
N SER A 64 -31.11 14.41 29.29
CA SER A 64 -31.54 15.59 28.55
C SER A 64 -30.92 16.90 29.07
N THR A 65 -30.31 16.87 30.27
CA THR A 65 -29.62 18.03 30.84
C THR A 65 -28.12 18.02 30.57
N GLY A 66 -27.56 16.90 30.09
CA GLY A 66 -26.12 16.72 29.94
C GLY A 66 -25.37 16.84 31.28
N GLY A 67 -24.09 17.16 31.19
CA GLY A 67 -23.20 17.34 32.36
C GLY A 67 -22.33 16.12 32.66
N SER A 68 -21.38 16.31 33.58
CA SER A 68 -20.52 15.22 34.06
C SER A 68 -21.34 14.02 34.54
N TRP A 69 -20.89 12.80 34.28
CA TRP A 69 -21.55 11.52 34.60
C TRP A 69 -22.90 11.27 33.93
N ASN A 70 -23.31 12.09 32.95
CA ASN A 70 -24.65 11.97 32.36
C ASN A 70 -24.67 11.32 30.97
N GLY A 71 -23.55 10.80 30.48
CA GLY A 71 -23.45 10.03 29.25
C GLY A 71 -23.27 8.54 29.53
N ILE A 72 -23.75 7.67 28.65
CA ILE A 72 -23.47 6.23 28.72
C ILE A 72 -23.42 5.62 27.33
N TYR A 73 -22.44 4.74 27.14
CA TYR A 73 -22.26 3.96 25.93
C TYR A 73 -23.25 2.78 25.89
N VAL A 74 -23.84 2.53 24.72
CA VAL A 74 -24.74 1.41 24.49
C VAL A 74 -24.07 0.43 23.53
N TYR A 75 -23.66 -0.72 24.06
CA TYR A 75 -23.00 -1.78 23.29
C TYR A 75 -24.03 -2.64 22.56
N ASP A 76 -24.71 -2.03 21.58
CA ASP A 76 -25.65 -2.71 20.67
C ASP A 76 -25.66 -2.01 19.32
N ASN A 77 -25.68 -2.79 18.24
CA ASN A 77 -25.75 -2.30 16.85
C ASN A 77 -27.00 -2.80 16.11
N GLY A 78 -27.98 -3.38 16.83
CA GLY A 78 -29.22 -3.90 16.26
C GLY A 78 -30.38 -2.90 16.26
N GLN A 79 -30.20 -1.70 16.83
CA GLN A 79 -31.24 -0.68 16.91
C GLN A 79 -31.17 0.33 15.78
N ASN A 80 -32.32 0.66 15.17
CA ASN A 80 -32.44 1.74 14.20
C ASN A 80 -32.71 3.09 14.89
N VAL A 81 -31.77 3.57 15.70
CA VAL A 81 -31.86 4.88 16.38
C VAL A 81 -31.17 5.97 15.56
N VAL A 82 -31.60 7.21 15.73
CA VAL A 82 -30.92 8.39 15.17
C VAL A 82 -30.58 9.41 16.25
N ILE A 83 -29.57 10.26 16.00
CA ILE A 83 -29.21 11.36 16.91
C ILE A 83 -30.45 12.23 17.20
N GLY A 84 -30.68 12.52 18.48
CA GLY A 84 -31.85 13.25 18.96
C GLY A 84 -33.06 12.39 19.31
N ASP A 85 -33.00 11.07 19.14
CA ASP A 85 -34.03 10.16 19.66
C ASP A 85 -34.00 10.11 21.19
N SER A 86 -35.17 10.19 21.83
CA SER A 86 -35.34 9.90 23.25
C SER A 86 -35.69 8.43 23.40
N VAL A 87 -34.86 7.67 24.10
CA VAL A 87 -35.02 6.22 24.23
C VAL A 87 -35.23 5.79 25.68
N ILE A 88 -35.93 4.68 25.87
CA ILE A 88 -35.94 3.91 27.13
C ILE A 88 -35.35 2.54 26.83
N ILE A 89 -34.31 2.19 27.58
CA ILE A 89 -33.53 0.97 27.44
C ILE A 89 -33.62 0.18 28.75
N GLU A 90 -33.83 -1.14 28.63
CA GLU A 90 -33.53 -2.08 29.71
C GLU A 90 -32.38 -2.98 29.27
N ALA A 91 -31.29 -2.98 30.02
CA ALA A 91 -30.03 -3.64 29.68
C ALA A 91 -29.23 -3.99 30.94
N GLU A 92 -28.24 -4.87 30.81
CA GLU A 92 -27.24 -5.11 31.84
C GLU A 92 -26.16 -4.03 31.80
N VAL A 93 -25.76 -3.51 32.96
CA VAL A 93 -24.59 -2.62 33.07
C VAL A 93 -23.33 -3.48 33.14
N SER A 94 -22.38 -3.25 32.24
CA SER A 94 -21.11 -3.97 32.17
C SER A 94 -19.93 -3.02 32.28
N GLU A 95 -18.81 -3.54 32.77
CA GLU A 95 -17.50 -2.88 32.77
C GLU A 95 -16.58 -3.60 31.80
N TYR A 96 -16.19 -2.93 30.71
CA TYR A 96 -15.28 -3.52 29.73
C TYR A 96 -13.94 -2.79 29.74
N TYR A 97 -12.94 -3.41 30.39
CA TYR A 97 -11.62 -2.80 30.61
C TYR A 97 -11.67 -1.39 31.22
N GLY A 98 -12.66 -1.13 32.07
CA GLY A 98 -12.85 0.16 32.74
C GLY A 98 -13.73 1.16 31.98
N PHE A 99 -14.33 0.77 30.86
CA PHE A 99 -15.35 1.55 30.16
C PHE A 99 -16.76 1.04 30.53
N THR A 100 -17.60 1.91 31.09
CA THR A 100 -18.96 1.56 31.53
C THR A 100 -19.92 1.51 30.34
N GLU A 101 -20.59 0.38 30.13
CA GLU A 101 -21.48 0.16 28.99
C GLU A 101 -22.83 -0.48 29.36
N LEU A 102 -23.86 -0.23 28.55
CA LEU A 102 -25.10 -1.00 28.56
C LEU A 102 -25.01 -2.12 27.52
N SER A 103 -24.95 -3.37 27.98
CA SER A 103 -24.86 -4.57 27.14
C SER A 103 -26.07 -5.48 27.35
N TYR A 104 -26.24 -6.47 26.48
CA TYR A 104 -27.32 -7.48 26.58
C TYR A 104 -28.73 -6.86 26.73
N LEU A 105 -29.09 -5.97 25.81
CA LEU A 105 -30.37 -5.25 25.84
C LEU A 105 -31.57 -6.21 25.85
N ASN A 106 -32.46 -6.05 26.82
CA ASN A 106 -33.77 -6.70 26.83
C ASN A 106 -34.75 -5.99 25.87
N TYR A 107 -34.70 -4.66 25.85
CA TYR A 107 -35.40 -3.84 24.86
C TYR A 107 -34.80 -2.43 24.77
N CYS A 108 -35.02 -1.78 23.62
CA CYS A 108 -34.82 -0.35 23.40
C CYS A 108 -36.07 0.20 22.70
N ASN A 109 -36.69 1.24 23.26
CA ASN A 109 -37.88 1.87 22.70
C ASN A 109 -37.65 3.36 22.48
N VAL A 110 -37.81 3.82 21.24
CA VAL A 110 -37.85 5.26 20.91
C VAL A 110 -39.18 5.85 21.36
N ILE A 111 -39.12 6.88 22.20
CA ILE A 111 -40.27 7.58 22.80
C ILE A 111 -40.63 8.84 21.99
N SER A 112 -39.62 9.56 21.52
CA SER A 112 -39.75 10.72 20.62
C SER A 112 -38.47 10.90 19.81
N SER A 113 -38.56 11.58 18.66
CA SER A 113 -37.44 11.85 17.76
C SER A 113 -37.24 13.34 17.53
N GLY A 114 -36.03 13.75 17.16
CA GLY A 114 -35.69 15.15 16.86
C GLY A 114 -35.69 16.06 18.09
N ASN A 115 -35.40 15.51 19.26
CA ASN A 115 -35.22 16.28 20.49
C ASN A 115 -33.88 17.05 20.43
N PRO A 116 -33.79 18.23 21.06
CA PRO A 116 -32.50 18.92 21.16
C PRO A 116 -31.48 18.07 21.92
N LEU A 117 -30.23 18.13 21.48
CA LEU A 117 -29.12 17.53 22.20
C LEU A 117 -28.84 18.32 23.48
N PRO A 118 -28.32 17.67 24.54
CA PRO A 118 -27.78 18.40 25.68
C PRO A 118 -26.61 19.29 25.22
N ASP A 119 -26.46 20.45 25.87
CA ASP A 119 -25.30 21.32 25.63
C ASP A 119 -24.02 20.55 25.99
N PRO A 120 -22.95 20.65 25.17
CA PRO A 120 -21.68 19.99 25.48
C PRO A 120 -21.08 20.56 26.75
N VAL A 121 -20.44 19.71 27.54
CA VAL A 121 -19.71 20.15 28.74
C VAL A 121 -18.41 20.79 28.30
N ILE A 122 -18.14 22.03 28.73
CA ILE A 122 -16.84 22.65 28.49
C ILE A 122 -15.85 22.08 29.49
N ALA A 123 -14.79 21.46 28.99
CA ALA A 123 -13.71 20.88 29.79
C ALA A 123 -12.36 21.22 29.16
N SER A 124 -11.32 21.27 29.99
CA SER A 124 -9.94 21.37 29.49
C SER A 124 -9.44 20.04 28.94
N THR A 125 -8.44 20.07 28.07
CA THR A 125 -7.87 18.84 27.48
C THR A 125 -7.31 17.89 28.55
N ASN A 126 -6.73 18.42 29.64
CA ASN A 126 -6.28 17.61 30.77
C ASN A 126 -7.44 17.03 31.62
N GLU A 127 -8.55 17.74 31.75
CA GLU A 127 -9.72 17.24 32.49
C GLU A 127 -10.32 16.03 31.79
N ILE A 128 -10.45 16.08 30.46
CA ILE A 128 -10.89 14.93 29.65
C ILE A 128 -9.94 13.74 29.83
N PHE A 129 -8.63 14.00 29.80
CA PHE A 129 -7.62 12.96 29.90
C PHE A 129 -7.56 12.28 31.28
N THR A 130 -8.01 12.94 32.36
CA THR A 130 -7.74 12.49 33.73
C THR A 130 -8.98 12.22 34.57
N GLN A 131 -10.17 12.58 34.11
CA GLN A 131 -11.39 12.49 34.92
C GLN A 131 -12.46 11.63 34.25
N GLU A 132 -12.80 10.54 34.93
CA GLU A 132 -13.86 9.62 34.53
C GLU A 132 -15.22 10.29 34.32
N GLU A 133 -15.46 11.44 34.96
CA GLU A 133 -16.76 12.09 34.90
C GLU A 133 -17.16 12.56 33.50
N TYR A 134 -16.22 12.53 32.55
CA TYR A 134 -16.49 12.82 31.14
C TYR A 134 -16.70 11.56 30.30
N GLU A 135 -16.49 10.35 30.82
CA GLU A 135 -16.74 9.10 30.10
C GLU A 135 -18.14 9.07 29.49
N SER A 136 -18.22 8.79 28.18
CA SER A 136 -19.46 8.78 27.38
C SER A 136 -20.20 10.12 27.29
N VAL A 137 -19.65 11.21 27.83
CA VAL A 137 -20.25 12.55 27.83
C VAL A 137 -19.88 13.30 26.55
N LEU A 138 -20.83 14.08 26.03
CA LEU A 138 -20.58 15.06 24.97
C LEU A 138 -19.85 16.27 25.56
N VAL A 139 -18.62 16.49 25.14
CA VAL A 139 -17.69 17.49 25.66
C VAL A 139 -17.25 18.43 24.54
N GLN A 140 -16.92 19.67 24.90
CA GLN A 140 -16.28 20.65 24.04
C GLN A 140 -15.00 21.15 24.70
N VAL A 141 -13.88 21.03 23.99
CA VAL A 141 -12.62 21.72 24.33
C VAL A 141 -12.54 23.00 23.51
N THR A 142 -12.03 24.07 24.12
CA THR A 142 -11.97 25.40 23.49
C THR A 142 -10.54 25.90 23.43
N ASP A 143 -10.24 26.73 22.41
CA ASP A 143 -8.93 27.36 22.21
C ASP A 143 -7.77 26.34 22.21
N VAL A 144 -7.93 25.26 21.44
CA VAL A 144 -6.95 24.18 21.36
C VAL A 144 -6.06 24.32 20.14
N VAL A 145 -4.82 23.86 20.25
CA VAL A 145 -3.88 23.76 19.14
C VAL A 145 -3.52 22.31 18.86
N VAL A 146 -3.32 21.97 17.60
CA VAL A 146 -2.77 20.67 17.20
C VAL A 146 -1.35 20.54 17.74
N THR A 147 -1.10 19.50 18.52
CA THR A 147 0.21 19.16 19.10
C THR A 147 0.87 17.96 18.43
N GLN A 148 0.11 17.17 17.69
CA GLN A 148 0.57 16.09 16.83
C GLN A 148 -0.44 15.93 15.69
N ALA A 149 0.04 15.79 14.45
CA ALA A 149 -0.80 15.43 13.31
C ALA A 149 -1.22 13.95 13.38
N TYR A 150 -1.79 13.41 12.30
CA TYR A 150 -2.18 12.00 12.25
C TYR A 150 -1.01 11.06 12.57
N ASP A 151 -1.27 10.05 13.37
CA ASP A 151 -0.41 8.89 13.59
C ASP A 151 -0.82 7.70 12.70
N GLU A 152 -0.18 6.55 12.91
CA GLU A 152 -0.44 5.30 12.17
C GLU A 152 -1.88 4.76 12.35
N TRP A 153 -2.62 5.25 13.35
CA TRP A 153 -4.01 4.87 13.65
C TRP A 153 -5.02 5.93 13.20
N SER A 154 -4.56 6.94 12.44
CA SER A 154 -5.33 8.12 12.07
C SER A 154 -5.82 8.93 13.29
N GLU A 155 -5.22 8.77 14.47
CA GLU A 155 -5.46 9.59 15.66
C GLU A 155 -4.55 10.83 15.64
N TRP A 156 -4.97 11.93 16.28
CA TRP A 156 -4.17 13.16 16.36
C TRP A 156 -4.35 13.82 17.71
N HIS A 157 -3.45 14.75 18.09
CA HIS A 157 -3.45 15.31 19.44
C HIS A 157 -3.68 16.81 19.44
N VAL A 158 -4.45 17.27 20.42
CA VAL A 158 -4.67 18.70 20.69
C VAL A 158 -4.38 19.08 22.14
N SER A 159 -4.11 20.36 22.37
CA SER A 159 -3.93 20.90 23.72
C SER A 159 -4.46 22.33 23.83
N ASP A 160 -5.14 22.66 24.93
CA ASP A 160 -5.41 24.04 25.36
C ASP A 160 -4.29 24.62 26.26
N GLY A 161 -3.18 23.89 26.40
CA GLY A 161 -2.07 24.20 27.30
C GLY A 161 -2.18 23.58 28.70
N SER A 162 -3.30 22.91 29.04
CA SER A 162 -3.47 22.18 30.31
C SER A 162 -2.92 20.75 30.26
N GLY A 163 -2.92 20.11 29.08
CA GLY A 163 -2.49 18.73 28.84
C GLY A 163 -2.79 18.31 27.41
N SER A 164 -2.34 17.12 26.98
CA SER A 164 -2.66 16.58 25.65
C SER A 164 -3.99 15.82 25.69
N CYS A 165 -4.78 15.91 24.62
CA CYS A 165 -6.01 15.17 24.40
C CYS A 165 -5.93 14.50 23.03
N ILE A 166 -6.21 13.20 22.98
CA ILE A 166 -6.27 12.41 21.75
C ILE A 166 -7.64 12.66 21.10
N VAL A 167 -7.61 13.01 19.82
CA VAL A 167 -8.78 13.03 18.94
C VAL A 167 -8.77 11.76 18.11
N SER A 168 -9.80 10.94 18.27
CA SER A 168 -9.84 9.57 17.75
C SER A 168 -10.89 9.39 16.65
N THR A 169 -10.81 8.26 15.95
CA THR A 169 -11.61 7.89 14.77
C THR A 169 -12.93 7.19 15.11
N GLY A 170 -13.33 7.14 16.39
CA GLY A 170 -14.43 6.28 16.84
C GLY A 170 -15.76 6.46 16.10
N PHE A 171 -16.07 7.66 15.59
CA PHE A 171 -17.22 7.91 14.72
C PHE A 171 -16.84 8.16 13.25
N VAL A 172 -15.77 8.93 13.04
CA VAL A 172 -15.37 9.41 11.72
C VAL A 172 -13.84 9.42 11.67
N ASN A 173 -13.29 8.82 10.61
CA ASN A 173 -11.88 8.96 10.29
C ASN A 173 -11.68 10.24 9.47
N PHE A 174 -11.07 11.26 10.06
CA PHE A 174 -10.86 12.54 9.39
C PHE A 174 -9.77 12.49 8.30
N GLN A 175 -8.84 11.52 8.39
CA GLN A 175 -7.84 11.29 7.37
C GLN A 175 -8.47 10.71 6.10
N GLU A 176 -9.40 9.75 6.23
CA GLU A 176 -10.20 9.21 5.11
C GLU A 176 -11.11 10.26 4.47
N LEU A 177 -11.52 11.28 5.23
CA LEU A 177 -12.27 12.43 4.71
C LEU A 177 -11.36 13.53 4.11
N GLU A 178 -10.06 13.28 4.01
CA GLU A 178 -9.06 14.22 3.48
C GLU A 178 -9.05 15.57 4.22
N VAL A 179 -9.35 15.56 5.53
CA VAL A 179 -9.27 16.76 6.36
C VAL A 179 -7.82 16.99 6.78
N PRO A 180 -7.18 18.10 6.37
CA PRO A 180 -5.78 18.35 6.72
C PRO A 180 -5.66 18.74 8.20
N ILE A 181 -4.88 17.95 8.95
CA ILE A 181 -4.53 18.25 10.35
C ILE A 181 -3.03 18.55 10.41
N ILE A 182 -2.71 19.82 10.67
CA ILE A 182 -1.34 20.34 10.62
C ILE A 182 -0.91 20.73 12.03
N LEU A 183 0.35 20.43 12.37
CA LEU A 183 0.94 20.81 13.64
C LEU A 183 0.79 22.32 13.90
N SER A 184 0.44 22.68 15.14
CA SER A 184 0.16 24.05 15.59
C SER A 184 -1.11 24.70 15.03
N TYR A 185 -1.90 24.02 14.20
CA TYR A 185 -3.17 24.58 13.71
C TYR A 185 -4.15 24.84 14.88
N PRO A 186 -4.75 26.04 14.98
CA PRO A 186 -5.64 26.39 16.08
C PRO A 186 -7.10 26.10 15.74
N PHE A 187 -7.79 25.45 16.67
CA PHE A 187 -9.24 25.31 16.68
C PHE A 187 -9.83 26.20 17.77
N SER A 188 -10.88 26.96 17.43
CA SER A 188 -11.66 27.69 18.44
C SER A 188 -12.35 26.71 19.38
N ASN A 189 -12.85 25.59 18.85
CA ASN A 189 -13.33 24.48 19.65
C ASN A 189 -13.38 23.16 18.87
N ILE A 190 -13.30 22.07 19.62
CA ILE A 190 -13.57 20.71 19.14
C ILE A 190 -14.62 20.10 20.07
N THR A 191 -15.70 19.59 19.49
CA THR A 191 -16.77 18.91 20.21
C THR A 191 -16.68 17.41 19.95
N GLY A 192 -16.97 16.58 20.94
CA GLY A 192 -16.93 15.13 20.75
C GLY A 192 -17.42 14.37 21.95
N ILE A 193 -17.67 13.07 21.77
CA ILE A 193 -18.01 12.19 22.89
C ILE A 193 -16.73 11.53 23.39
N VAL A 194 -16.51 11.58 24.69
CA VAL A 194 -15.32 10.99 25.30
C VAL A 194 -15.51 9.48 25.45
N SER A 195 -14.54 8.70 25.00
CA SER A 195 -14.48 7.26 25.22
C SER A 195 -13.24 6.89 26.01
N PHE A 196 -13.29 5.75 26.71
CA PHE A 196 -12.14 5.19 27.39
C PHE A 196 -11.75 3.85 26.76
N GLY A 197 -10.45 3.64 26.54
CA GLY A 197 -9.91 2.39 26.01
C GLY A 197 -8.39 2.38 26.00
N TRP A 198 -7.79 1.20 26.15
CA TRP A 198 -6.32 1.04 26.19
C TRP A 198 -5.62 1.93 27.23
N ASP A 199 -6.25 2.10 28.39
CA ASP A 199 -5.80 2.97 29.49
C ASP A 199 -5.82 4.50 29.20
N ASP A 200 -6.40 4.95 28.07
CA ASP A 200 -6.47 6.36 27.68
C ASP A 200 -7.90 6.84 27.34
N PHE A 201 -8.17 8.12 27.66
CA PHE A 201 -9.37 8.82 27.22
C PHE A 201 -9.16 9.46 25.84
N ARG A 202 -10.19 9.35 24.99
CA ARG A 202 -10.21 9.89 23.63
C ARG A 202 -11.43 10.76 23.41
N LEU A 203 -11.25 11.91 22.78
CA LEU A 203 -12.33 12.73 22.28
C LEU A 203 -12.71 12.25 20.87
N ASN A 204 -13.99 11.92 20.66
CA ASN A 204 -14.47 11.42 19.37
C ASN A 204 -15.49 12.42 18.79
N PRO A 205 -15.06 13.35 17.91
CA PRO A 205 -15.98 14.17 17.13
C PRO A 205 -16.88 13.28 16.28
N ARG A 206 -18.16 13.63 16.17
CA ARG A 206 -19.17 12.77 15.54
C ARG A 206 -19.27 12.97 14.03
N ASN A 207 -18.81 14.12 13.56
CA ASN A 207 -18.75 14.54 12.16
C ASN A 207 -17.89 15.81 12.05
N ILE A 208 -17.70 16.30 10.83
CA ILE A 208 -16.89 17.49 10.56
C ILE A 208 -17.42 18.79 11.18
N ASP A 209 -18.74 18.89 11.46
CA ASP A 209 -19.32 20.09 12.07
C ASP A 209 -18.91 20.24 13.55
N ASP A 210 -18.40 19.17 14.16
CA ASP A 210 -17.85 19.19 15.52
C ASP A 210 -16.43 19.81 15.57
N LEU A 211 -15.81 20.13 14.43
CA LEU A 211 -14.54 20.84 14.33
C LEU A 211 -14.77 22.31 13.96
N GLN A 212 -14.29 23.24 14.79
CA GLN A 212 -14.42 24.68 14.54
C GLN A 212 -13.04 25.32 14.54
N SER A 213 -12.63 25.82 13.39
CA SER A 213 -11.34 26.52 13.23
C SER A 213 -11.32 27.79 14.07
N ALA A 214 -10.14 28.25 14.47
CA ALA A 214 -10.02 29.59 15.03
C ALA A 214 -10.27 30.66 13.96
N ASP A 215 -10.65 31.86 14.38
CA ASP A 215 -10.83 33.00 13.49
C ASP A 215 -9.56 33.22 12.65
N ASP A 216 -9.74 33.63 11.40
CA ASP A 216 -8.66 34.00 10.49
C ASP A 216 -7.60 32.89 10.27
N SER A 217 -7.96 31.63 10.53
CA SER A 217 -7.05 30.47 10.44
C SER A 217 -7.36 29.58 9.24
N TYR A 218 -6.56 29.71 8.21
CA TYR A 218 -6.71 28.99 6.93
C TYR A 218 -5.60 27.96 6.76
N ILE A 219 -5.92 26.83 6.13
CA ILE A 219 -4.94 25.87 5.64
C ILE A 219 -4.95 25.91 4.11
N ILE A 220 -3.76 25.97 3.52
CA ILE A 220 -3.54 25.76 2.10
C ILE A 220 -2.92 24.39 1.91
N SER A 221 -3.49 23.59 1.02
CA SER A 221 -2.94 22.28 0.69
C SER A 221 -2.90 21.99 -0.80
N ILE A 222 -1.92 21.16 -1.17
CA ILE A 222 -1.76 20.53 -2.47
C ILE A 222 -1.56 19.04 -2.18
N SER A 223 -2.28 18.16 -2.87
CA SER A 223 -2.13 16.71 -2.70
C SER A 223 -0.98 16.17 -3.55
N ASP A 224 -0.44 15.01 -3.17
CA ASP A 224 0.53 14.29 -3.99
C ASP A 224 -0.05 14.00 -5.39
N GLN A 225 0.78 14.14 -6.42
CA GLN A 225 0.40 13.81 -7.80
C GLN A 225 1.52 13.06 -8.51
N TYR A 226 1.14 11.99 -9.21
CA TYR A 226 2.02 11.23 -10.10
C TYR A 226 1.62 11.51 -11.55
N ILE A 227 2.49 12.19 -12.29
CA ILE A 227 2.23 12.66 -13.66
C ILE A 227 3.08 11.86 -14.64
N PHE A 228 2.41 11.06 -15.48
CA PHE A 228 3.03 10.23 -16.50
C PHE A 228 2.68 10.81 -17.88
N SER A 229 3.62 11.48 -18.55
CA SER A 229 3.51 12.15 -19.89
C SER A 229 3.04 13.63 -19.89
N PRO A 230 3.67 14.53 -20.70
CA PRO A 230 3.63 15.99 -20.51
C PRO A 230 2.48 16.69 -21.23
N GLU A 231 1.25 16.15 -21.17
CA GLU A 231 0.11 17.03 -21.44
C GLU A 231 -0.07 17.97 -20.24
N GLU A 232 -0.50 19.18 -20.54
CA GLU A 232 -0.86 20.19 -19.55
C GLU A 232 -1.63 19.54 -18.39
N PHE A 233 -1.10 19.65 -17.17
CA PHE A 233 -1.74 19.05 -16.00
C PHE A 233 -2.13 20.14 -14.99
N GLU A 234 -3.14 19.85 -14.20
CA GLU A 234 -3.71 20.78 -13.23
C GLU A 234 -3.27 20.40 -11.82
N ILE A 235 -2.72 21.36 -11.09
CA ILE A 235 -2.45 21.27 -9.66
C ILE A 235 -3.55 22.04 -8.93
N PRO A 236 -4.51 21.36 -8.28
CA PRO A 236 -5.52 22.00 -7.45
C PRO A 236 -4.88 22.51 -6.15
N ILE A 237 -5.13 23.78 -5.83
CA ILE A 237 -4.85 24.35 -4.52
C ILE A 237 -6.14 24.29 -3.72
N TYR A 238 -6.11 23.63 -2.58
CA TYR A 238 -7.24 23.54 -1.66
C TYR A 238 -7.13 24.61 -0.57
N LEU A 239 -8.28 25.18 -0.21
CA LEU A 239 -8.44 26.08 0.92
C LEU A 239 -9.34 25.40 1.94
N THR A 240 -8.86 25.33 3.18
CA THR A 240 -9.60 24.70 4.28
C THR A 240 -9.81 25.68 5.42
N SER A 241 -11.05 25.73 5.89
CA SER A 241 -11.48 26.33 7.16
C SER A 241 -12.74 25.60 7.60
N LEU A 242 -12.67 24.95 8.76
CA LEU A 242 -13.74 24.10 9.30
C LEU A 242 -14.68 24.90 10.19
N GLY A 243 -15.98 24.61 10.07
CA GLY A 243 -17.01 25.22 10.90
C GLY A 243 -17.83 26.29 10.18
N GLU A 244 -17.76 27.53 10.67
CA GLU A 244 -18.55 28.65 10.13
C GLU A 244 -18.19 29.00 8.68
N ILE A 245 -19.21 29.44 7.92
CA ILE A 245 -19.03 29.90 6.53
C ILE A 245 -18.15 31.15 6.52
N GLN A 246 -17.00 31.05 5.87
CA GLN A 246 -16.07 32.14 5.64
C GLN A 246 -16.49 32.96 4.42
N GLN A 247 -16.16 34.26 4.44
CA GLN A 247 -16.35 35.18 3.31
C GLN A 247 -14.99 35.73 2.90
N VAL A 248 -14.62 35.56 1.64
CA VAL A 248 -13.32 36.00 1.11
C VAL A 248 -13.55 36.98 -0.04
N GLN A 249 -12.84 38.11 -0.03
CA GLN A 249 -12.89 39.14 -1.08
C GLN A 249 -11.63 39.17 -1.96
N SER A 250 -10.54 38.63 -1.45
CA SER A 250 -9.23 38.65 -2.08
C SER A 250 -8.29 37.60 -1.50
N TYR A 251 -7.38 37.10 -2.32
CA TYR A 251 -6.20 36.40 -1.85
C TYR A 251 -5.02 36.74 -2.77
N GLN A 252 -3.81 36.61 -2.23
CA GLN A 252 -2.58 36.77 -2.98
C GLN A 252 -1.56 35.75 -2.50
N PHE A 253 -0.81 35.15 -3.42
CA PHE A 253 0.32 34.29 -3.07
C PHE A 253 1.47 34.38 -4.06
N ASP A 254 2.66 34.08 -3.57
CA ASP A 254 3.87 33.88 -4.35
C ASP A 254 4.26 32.40 -4.25
N LEU A 255 4.22 31.69 -5.37
CA LEU A 255 4.58 30.28 -5.47
C LEU A 255 5.91 30.16 -6.22
N ALA A 256 6.89 29.54 -5.58
CA ALA A 256 8.08 29.02 -6.23
C ALA A 256 7.84 27.57 -6.66
N TYR A 257 8.39 27.19 -7.81
CA TYR A 257 8.35 25.83 -8.32
C TYR A 257 9.67 25.47 -8.99
N ASP A 258 10.01 24.19 -8.99
CA ASP A 258 11.17 23.70 -9.73
C ASP A 258 10.94 23.81 -11.25
N GLN A 259 11.61 24.78 -11.85
CA GLN A 259 11.54 25.05 -13.30
C GLN A 259 12.27 24.01 -14.15
N GLU A 260 13.14 23.18 -13.56
CA GLU A 260 13.81 22.09 -14.27
C GLU A 260 12.81 20.94 -14.51
N SER A 261 11.88 20.74 -13.57
CA SER A 261 10.85 19.69 -13.65
C SER A 261 9.55 20.15 -14.29
N ILE A 262 9.05 21.37 -14.04
CA ILE A 262 7.75 21.87 -14.56
C ILE A 262 7.78 23.33 -15.00
N GLU A 263 6.93 23.71 -15.96
CA GLU A 263 6.76 25.10 -16.40
C GLU A 263 5.28 25.52 -16.26
N TYR A 264 5.05 26.67 -15.61
CA TYR A 264 3.71 27.24 -15.48
C TYR A 264 3.18 27.76 -16.82
N ILE A 265 1.95 27.39 -17.19
CA ILE A 265 1.33 27.76 -18.46
C ILE A 265 -0.03 28.45 -18.32
N GLY A 266 -0.69 28.37 -17.16
CA GLY A 266 -1.98 29.00 -16.97
C GLY A 266 -2.70 28.60 -15.68
N TYR A 267 -3.99 28.86 -15.62
CA TYR A 267 -4.85 28.47 -14.50
C TYR A 267 -6.24 28.10 -15.01
N ASN A 268 -6.95 27.27 -14.24
CA ASN A 268 -8.35 26.91 -14.50
C ASN A 268 -9.24 27.32 -13.33
N LEU A 269 -10.37 27.97 -13.66
CA LEU A 269 -11.38 28.42 -12.70
C LEU A 269 -12.57 27.47 -12.56
N ASN A 270 -12.75 26.53 -13.48
CA ASN A 270 -13.90 25.64 -13.49
C ASN A 270 -13.89 24.74 -12.24
N GLY A 271 -15.02 24.73 -11.52
CA GLY A 271 -15.16 23.99 -10.26
C GLY A 271 -14.40 24.58 -9.08
N THR A 272 -13.89 25.82 -9.17
CA THR A 272 -13.12 26.46 -8.09
C THR A 272 -13.90 27.59 -7.41
N LEU A 273 -13.51 27.89 -6.16
CA LEU A 273 -14.00 29.07 -5.42
C LEU A 273 -13.70 30.38 -6.16
N SER A 274 -12.63 30.43 -6.94
CA SER A 274 -12.19 31.61 -7.69
C SER A 274 -13.01 31.92 -8.95
N SER A 275 -13.97 31.05 -9.32
CA SER A 275 -14.76 31.20 -10.56
C SER A 275 -15.59 32.49 -10.68
N GLY A 276 -15.94 33.11 -9.54
CA GLY A 276 -16.75 34.33 -9.47
C GLY A 276 -15.97 35.65 -9.54
N GLY A 277 -14.63 35.62 -9.56
CA GLY A 277 -13.80 36.84 -9.50
C GLY A 277 -12.83 37.01 -10.66
N SER A 278 -11.78 37.79 -10.44
CA SER A 278 -10.72 38.09 -11.41
C SER A 278 -9.36 37.67 -10.87
N ILE A 279 -8.61 36.89 -11.65
CA ILE A 279 -7.24 36.47 -11.37
C ILE A 279 -6.27 37.26 -12.24
N THR A 280 -5.22 37.78 -11.62
CA THR A 280 -4.01 38.28 -12.30
C THR A 280 -2.82 37.45 -11.86
N VAL A 281 -2.00 37.01 -12.81
CA VAL A 281 -0.77 36.26 -12.55
C VAL A 281 0.39 37.02 -13.17
N ASP A 282 1.39 37.33 -12.34
CA ASP A 282 2.68 37.89 -12.76
C ASP A 282 3.76 36.80 -12.62
N GLN A 283 4.71 36.74 -13.55
CA GLN A 283 5.88 35.85 -13.48
C GLN A 283 7.13 36.71 -13.25
N PRO A 284 7.48 37.03 -11.99
CA PRO A 284 8.56 37.97 -11.71
C PRO A 284 9.94 37.44 -12.15
N VAL A 285 10.13 36.12 -12.04
CA VAL A 285 11.30 35.36 -12.47
C VAL A 285 10.86 33.96 -12.94
N ALA A 286 11.69 33.27 -13.70
CA ALA A 286 11.43 31.87 -14.04
C ALA A 286 11.45 30.99 -12.79
N GLY A 287 10.59 29.96 -12.73
CA GLY A 287 10.38 29.14 -11.52
C GLY A 287 9.55 29.82 -10.42
N SER A 288 8.87 30.94 -10.73
CA SER A 288 7.99 31.59 -9.75
C SER A 288 6.81 32.31 -10.39
N ILE A 289 5.66 32.25 -9.72
CA ILE A 289 4.47 33.03 -10.06
C ILE A 289 3.96 33.80 -8.84
N SER A 290 3.41 34.98 -9.11
CA SER A 290 2.66 35.80 -8.15
C SER A 290 1.21 35.87 -8.60
N VAL A 291 0.30 35.27 -7.84
CA VAL A 291 -1.13 35.22 -8.16
C VAL A 291 -1.88 36.18 -7.25
N THR A 292 -2.76 37.00 -7.83
CA THR A 292 -3.69 37.86 -7.08
C THR A 292 -5.11 37.62 -7.58
N PHE A 293 -6.02 37.42 -6.63
CA PHE A 293 -7.46 37.32 -6.87
C PHE A 293 -8.19 38.53 -6.30
N THR A 294 -9.23 38.97 -7.00
CA THR A 294 -10.23 39.90 -6.46
C THR A 294 -11.64 39.48 -6.88
N GLY A 295 -12.52 39.30 -5.91
CA GLY A 295 -13.90 38.87 -6.10
C GLY A 295 -14.47 38.28 -4.81
N ASP A 296 -15.77 38.04 -4.76
CA ASP A 296 -16.41 37.53 -3.56
C ASP A 296 -16.71 36.03 -3.71
N PHE A 297 -16.28 35.22 -2.73
CA PHE A 297 -16.76 33.85 -2.57
C PHE A 297 -16.94 33.50 -1.09
N SER A 298 -17.75 32.48 -0.86
CA SER A 298 -17.98 31.93 0.47
C SER A 298 -17.67 30.44 0.47
N PHE A 299 -17.03 29.96 1.53
CA PHE A 299 -16.66 28.56 1.63
C PHE A 299 -16.76 28.10 3.09
N ASN A 300 -16.88 26.80 3.27
CA ASN A 300 -16.66 26.10 4.53
C ASN A 300 -16.10 24.73 4.18
N GLN A 301 -15.34 24.15 5.11
CA GLN A 301 -14.60 22.91 4.90
C GLN A 301 -13.51 23.04 3.83
N THR A 302 -12.98 21.91 3.36
CA THR A 302 -11.97 21.83 2.31
C THR A 302 -12.62 22.01 0.94
N GLN A 303 -12.22 23.02 0.17
CA GLN A 303 -12.70 23.23 -1.20
C GLN A 303 -11.57 23.71 -2.12
N THR A 304 -11.63 23.39 -3.42
CA THR A 304 -10.63 23.85 -4.40
C THR A 304 -10.68 25.37 -4.58
N LEU A 305 -9.63 26.06 -4.15
CA LEU A 305 -9.47 27.50 -4.28
C LEU A 305 -9.25 27.92 -5.72
N LEU A 306 -8.25 27.33 -6.37
CA LEU A 306 -7.76 27.61 -7.71
C LEU A 306 -7.06 26.37 -8.26
N LYS A 307 -7.05 26.18 -9.58
CA LYS A 307 -6.19 25.19 -10.23
C LYS A 307 -5.14 25.90 -11.05
N LEU A 308 -3.88 25.51 -10.89
CA LEU A 308 -2.76 26.01 -11.69
C LEU A 308 -2.42 24.97 -12.76
N ASN A 309 -2.18 25.42 -13.98
CA ASN A 309 -1.84 24.57 -15.10
C ASN A 309 -0.33 24.64 -15.34
N PHE A 310 0.29 23.46 -15.43
CA PHE A 310 1.70 23.28 -15.69
C PHE A 310 1.91 22.36 -16.90
N VAL A 311 3.08 22.45 -17.52
CA VAL A 311 3.59 21.43 -18.44
C VAL A 311 4.84 20.81 -17.83
N GLY A 312 5.04 19.52 -18.01
CA GLY A 312 6.27 18.84 -17.55
C GLY A 312 7.46 19.18 -18.44
N VAL A 313 8.64 19.38 -17.83
CA VAL A 313 9.91 19.75 -18.46
C VAL A 313 10.95 18.63 -18.39
N GLU A 314 11.30 18.15 -17.18
CA GLU A 314 12.10 16.93 -16.94
C GLU A 314 11.45 15.98 -15.91
N SER A 315 11.81 14.69 -15.95
CA SER A 315 11.39 13.70 -14.94
C SER A 315 12.03 14.03 -13.60
N GLY A 316 11.28 13.84 -12.52
CA GLY A 316 11.73 14.13 -11.16
C GLY A 316 10.60 14.62 -10.28
N THR A 317 10.95 14.99 -9.05
CA THR A 317 10.02 15.58 -8.11
C THR A 317 10.04 17.09 -8.28
N ALA A 318 8.92 17.68 -8.71
CA ALA A 318 8.76 19.12 -8.79
C ALA A 318 8.36 19.68 -7.42
N GLU A 319 9.34 20.23 -6.71
CA GLU A 319 9.10 20.92 -5.45
C GLU A 319 8.26 22.20 -5.68
N LEU A 320 7.26 22.40 -4.82
CA LEU A 320 6.41 23.58 -4.77
C LEU A 320 6.55 24.25 -3.40
N ASP A 321 6.74 25.56 -3.38
CA ASP A 321 6.88 26.31 -2.13
C ASP A 321 6.11 27.64 -2.18
N PHE A 322 5.18 27.82 -1.24
CA PHE A 322 4.48 29.09 -1.05
C PHE A 322 5.33 30.03 -0.19
N THR A 323 6.09 30.90 -0.85
CA THR A 323 6.95 31.88 -0.17
C THR A 323 6.18 33.02 0.50
N ALA A 324 4.95 33.27 0.05
CA ALA A 324 4.00 34.18 0.67
C ALA A 324 2.57 33.75 0.33
N PHE A 325 1.64 33.83 1.28
CA PHE A 325 0.22 33.61 1.03
C PHE A 325 -0.61 34.47 1.98
N SER A 326 -1.61 35.19 1.45
CA SER A 326 -2.54 35.95 2.25
C SER A 326 -3.98 35.85 1.72
N ILE A 327 -4.94 35.88 2.63
CA ILE A 327 -6.39 35.95 2.35
C ILE A 327 -6.93 37.19 3.05
N ASP A 328 -7.55 38.10 2.31
CA ASP A 328 -8.06 39.39 2.82
C ASP A 328 -7.04 40.20 3.66
N ASN A 329 -5.76 40.12 3.28
CA ASN A 329 -4.59 40.70 3.95
C ASN A 329 -4.22 40.05 5.30
N ILE A 330 -4.70 38.84 5.56
CA ILE A 330 -4.27 37.98 6.66
C ILE A 330 -3.27 36.97 6.11
N ASP A 331 -2.08 36.91 6.70
CA ASP A 331 -1.05 35.95 6.30
C ASP A 331 -1.46 34.52 6.69
N VAL A 332 -1.36 33.59 5.74
CA VAL A 332 -1.60 32.17 5.97
C VAL A 332 -0.29 31.50 6.38
N ASN A 333 -0.32 30.74 7.48
CA ASN A 333 0.88 30.13 8.07
C ASN A 333 0.82 28.60 8.12
N TYR A 334 -0.25 27.98 7.62
CA TYR A 334 -0.48 26.55 7.71
C TYR A 334 -0.57 25.96 6.30
N PHE A 335 0.42 25.14 5.95
CA PHE A 335 0.57 24.57 4.62
C PHE A 335 0.76 23.05 4.72
N SER A 336 0.16 22.32 3.79
CA SER A 336 0.38 20.89 3.58
C SER A 336 0.59 20.66 2.08
N ILE A 337 1.83 20.63 1.64
CA ILE A 337 2.20 20.55 0.22
C ILE A 337 2.71 19.15 -0.05
N GLY A 338 1.97 18.40 -0.86
CA GLY A 338 2.35 17.09 -1.36
C GLY A 338 3.37 17.16 -2.50
N GLU A 339 3.94 16.02 -2.83
CA GLU A 339 4.94 15.85 -3.87
C GLU A 339 4.30 15.77 -5.26
N ILE A 340 4.89 16.48 -6.22
CA ILE A 340 4.51 16.40 -7.63
C ILE A 340 5.59 15.61 -8.34
N ILE A 341 5.35 14.33 -8.60
CA ILE A 341 6.32 13.42 -9.20
C ILE A 341 6.02 13.31 -10.69
N LEU A 342 6.95 13.79 -11.51
CA LEU A 342 6.91 13.68 -12.96
C LEU A 342 7.75 12.51 -13.44
N LEU A 343 7.13 11.70 -14.27
CA LEU A 343 7.78 10.63 -15.01
C LEU A 343 7.63 10.99 -16.50
N LEU A 344 8.55 11.84 -16.97
CA LEU A 344 8.63 12.29 -18.35
C LEU A 344 9.35 11.26 -19.21
N GLU A 345 8.55 10.61 -20.04
CA GLU A 345 9.07 9.88 -21.18
C GLU A 345 8.99 10.80 -22.40
N SER A 346 10.15 11.12 -23.00
CA SER A 346 10.25 11.92 -24.23
C SER A 346 10.01 11.10 -25.52
N THR A 347 9.51 9.88 -25.39
CA THR A 347 9.24 8.93 -26.48
C THR A 347 7.73 8.70 -26.55
N PRO A 348 7.14 8.40 -27.72
CA PRO A 348 5.70 8.23 -27.85
C PRO A 348 5.19 7.27 -26.78
N ILE A 349 4.08 7.69 -26.17
CA ILE A 349 3.09 6.89 -25.47
C ILE A 349 2.99 5.50 -26.14
N GLY A 350 3.70 4.52 -25.56
CA GLY A 350 3.81 3.12 -26.01
C GLY A 350 4.56 2.94 -27.34
N ASP A 351 5.56 2.05 -27.39
CA ASP A 351 6.07 1.60 -28.69
C ASP A 351 4.98 0.78 -29.38
N THR A 352 4.39 1.35 -30.43
CA THR A 352 3.56 0.60 -31.37
C THR A 352 4.48 -0.28 -32.20
N LEU A 353 4.83 -1.47 -31.71
CA LEU A 353 5.62 -2.52 -32.37
C LEU A 353 6.06 -2.16 -33.80
N THR A 354 7.17 -1.43 -33.91
CA THR A 354 7.58 -0.82 -35.18
C THR A 354 8.50 -1.74 -35.98
N VAL A 355 9.73 -1.94 -35.50
CA VAL A 355 10.76 -2.74 -36.15
C VAL A 355 10.82 -4.11 -35.49
N ILE A 356 10.97 -4.17 -34.17
CA ILE A 356 11.07 -5.41 -33.40
C ILE A 356 9.68 -6.02 -33.26
N GLN A 357 9.58 -7.31 -33.57
CA GLN A 357 8.31 -8.04 -33.51
C GLN A 357 8.42 -9.31 -32.68
N ARG A 358 9.65 -9.78 -32.46
CA ARG A 358 9.97 -10.81 -31.47
C ARG A 358 11.46 -10.74 -31.13
N PRO A 359 11.86 -10.88 -29.85
CA PRO A 359 10.99 -10.88 -28.68
C PRO A 359 10.37 -9.51 -28.40
N ILE A 360 9.20 -9.49 -27.76
CA ILE A 360 8.48 -8.28 -27.35
C ILE A 360 8.11 -8.40 -25.87
N SER A 361 7.76 -7.28 -25.20
CA SER A 361 7.54 -7.22 -23.75
C SER A 361 6.56 -8.28 -23.21
N ASN A 362 5.53 -8.61 -23.98
CA ASN A 362 4.48 -9.57 -23.61
C ASN A 362 4.69 -10.99 -24.20
N ILE A 363 5.75 -11.18 -25.00
CA ILE A 363 6.26 -12.48 -25.46
C ILE A 363 7.81 -12.40 -25.43
N PRO A 364 8.40 -12.34 -24.23
CA PRO A 364 9.83 -12.20 -24.06
C PRO A 364 10.57 -13.49 -24.44
N SER A 365 11.88 -13.38 -24.65
CA SER A 365 12.77 -14.54 -24.81
C SER A 365 13.55 -14.77 -23.53
N ILE A 366 13.61 -16.02 -23.07
CA ILE A 366 14.52 -16.43 -21.99
C ILE A 366 15.69 -17.17 -22.64
N ALA A 367 16.92 -16.77 -22.34
CA ALA A 367 18.12 -17.36 -22.95
C ALA A 367 19.29 -17.49 -21.97
N ALA A 368 20.07 -18.55 -22.13
CA ALA A 368 21.32 -18.79 -21.41
C ALA A 368 22.55 -18.52 -22.29
N PRO A 369 23.74 -18.29 -21.70
CA PRO A 369 24.97 -18.11 -22.47
C PRO A 369 25.25 -19.28 -23.43
N GLY A 370 25.47 -18.94 -24.70
CA GLY A 370 25.70 -19.91 -25.77
C GLY A 370 24.45 -20.29 -26.58
N ASP A 371 23.26 -19.84 -26.16
CA ASP A 371 22.05 -19.96 -26.97
C ASP A 371 22.10 -19.02 -28.19
N GLU A 372 21.22 -19.29 -29.16
CA GLU A 372 20.95 -18.41 -30.29
C GLU A 372 19.64 -17.64 -30.05
N LEU A 373 19.73 -16.31 -29.96
CA LEU A 373 18.57 -15.43 -29.87
C LEU A 373 18.01 -15.17 -31.27
N SER A 374 16.75 -15.54 -31.48
CA SER A 374 15.99 -15.26 -32.69
C SER A 374 15.29 -13.91 -32.59
N ILE A 375 15.66 -12.95 -33.45
CA ILE A 375 15.01 -11.64 -33.51
C ILE A 375 14.26 -11.51 -34.84
N VAL A 376 12.95 -11.23 -34.77
CA VAL A 376 12.11 -10.99 -35.95
C VAL A 376 11.91 -9.49 -36.09
N CYS A 377 12.24 -8.96 -37.28
CA CYS A 377 12.11 -7.53 -37.57
C CYS A 377 11.27 -7.26 -38.83
N LEU A 378 10.50 -6.17 -38.82
CA LEU A 378 9.89 -5.59 -40.01
C LEU A 378 10.76 -4.46 -40.53
N ALA A 379 11.23 -4.65 -41.76
CA ALA A 379 11.93 -3.61 -42.51
C ALA A 379 11.95 -3.98 -43.99
N GLU A 380 12.21 -3.01 -44.85
CA GLU A 380 12.34 -3.22 -46.28
C GLU A 380 13.41 -4.31 -46.61
N PRO A 381 13.26 -5.08 -47.70
CA PRO A 381 14.24 -6.10 -48.10
C PRO A 381 15.65 -5.55 -48.37
N ALA A 382 15.78 -4.23 -48.56
CA ALA A 382 17.05 -3.56 -48.82
C ALA A 382 17.81 -3.15 -47.54
N THR A 383 17.19 -3.30 -46.36
CA THR A 383 17.79 -2.95 -45.06
C THR A 383 19.05 -3.78 -44.81
N SER A 384 20.09 -3.15 -44.26
CA SER A 384 21.39 -3.78 -44.05
C SER A 384 22.15 -3.13 -42.90
N GLY A 385 23.21 -3.79 -42.43
CA GLY A 385 24.01 -3.30 -41.29
C GLY A 385 23.20 -3.32 -40.00
N TRP A 386 22.56 -4.46 -39.74
CA TRP A 386 21.84 -4.70 -38.49
C TRP A 386 22.81 -4.69 -37.31
N GLU A 387 22.39 -4.02 -36.25
CA GLU A 387 23.03 -4.02 -34.93
C GLU A 387 21.94 -4.29 -33.89
N ALA A 388 22.28 -5.09 -32.88
CA ALA A 388 21.39 -5.39 -31.76
C ALA A 388 22.18 -5.32 -30.46
N ILE A 389 21.58 -4.74 -29.43
CA ILE A 389 22.12 -4.70 -28.07
C ILE A 389 21.04 -5.11 -27.07
N LEU A 390 21.48 -5.68 -25.95
CA LEU A 390 20.65 -5.81 -24.76
C LEU A 390 21.02 -4.70 -23.78
N GLN A 391 20.02 -4.01 -23.25
CA GLN A 391 20.23 -2.90 -22.32
C GLN A 391 19.50 -3.13 -21.00
N HIS A 392 20.17 -2.88 -19.89
CA HIS A 392 19.58 -2.90 -18.55
C HIS A 392 20.19 -1.73 -17.78
N HIS A 393 19.41 -0.68 -17.54
CA HIS A 393 19.89 0.60 -17.03
C HIS A 393 21.06 1.14 -17.88
N GLU A 394 22.22 1.40 -17.26
CA GLU A 394 23.43 1.87 -17.94
C GLU A 394 24.23 0.75 -18.61
N LYS A 395 23.85 -0.52 -18.40
CA LYS A 395 24.58 -1.66 -18.95
C LYS A 395 24.12 -1.99 -20.33
N VAL A 396 25.11 -2.20 -21.21
CA VAL A 396 24.90 -2.51 -22.61
C VAL A 396 25.71 -3.74 -22.99
N ILE A 397 25.02 -4.74 -23.51
CA ILE A 397 25.61 -5.97 -24.08
C ILE A 397 25.43 -5.91 -25.58
N GLN A 398 26.54 -5.81 -26.31
CA GLN A 398 26.51 -5.92 -27.77
C GLN A 398 26.26 -7.36 -28.19
N LEU A 399 25.19 -7.60 -28.96
CA LEU A 399 24.91 -8.91 -29.54
C LEU A 399 25.67 -9.10 -30.85
N ASN A 400 26.27 -10.28 -31.03
CA ASN A 400 26.90 -10.67 -32.28
C ASN A 400 25.85 -11.30 -33.21
N ILE A 401 25.44 -10.58 -34.25
CA ILE A 401 24.50 -11.09 -35.25
C ILE A 401 25.23 -12.07 -36.17
N SER A 402 24.99 -13.36 -35.98
CA SER A 402 25.59 -14.45 -36.75
C SER A 402 24.89 -14.66 -38.10
N SER A 403 23.61 -14.26 -38.21
CA SER A 403 22.81 -14.35 -39.44
C SER A 403 21.76 -13.24 -39.53
N SER A 404 21.51 -12.75 -40.74
CA SER A 404 20.41 -11.83 -41.05
C SER A 404 19.78 -12.20 -42.40
N ILE A 405 18.58 -12.78 -42.37
CA ILE A 405 17.91 -13.33 -43.57
C ILE A 405 16.57 -12.65 -43.76
N TYR A 406 16.35 -12.06 -44.94
CA TYR A 406 15.01 -11.61 -45.34
C TYR A 406 14.21 -12.78 -45.92
N ASN A 407 13.06 -13.08 -45.32
CA ASN A 407 12.13 -14.06 -45.87
C ASN A 407 11.15 -13.35 -46.81
N ASN A 408 11.24 -13.64 -48.12
CA ASN A 408 10.36 -13.03 -49.12
C ASN A 408 8.92 -13.54 -49.06
N ASP A 409 8.71 -14.78 -48.58
CA ASP A 409 7.37 -15.36 -48.50
C ASP A 409 6.60 -14.76 -47.31
N LEU A 410 7.30 -14.49 -46.22
CA LEU A 410 6.77 -13.95 -44.96
C LEU A 410 6.97 -12.42 -44.80
N GLU A 411 7.63 -11.80 -45.76
CA GLU A 411 7.90 -10.35 -45.85
C GLU A 411 8.54 -9.74 -44.58
N ARG A 412 9.48 -10.46 -43.96
CA ARG A 412 10.13 -10.04 -42.70
C ARG A 412 11.58 -10.50 -42.59
N TRP A 413 12.35 -9.82 -41.76
CA TRP A 413 13.72 -10.19 -41.42
C TRP A 413 13.75 -11.15 -40.23
N GLN A 414 14.60 -12.17 -40.35
CA GLN A 414 14.99 -13.08 -39.29
C GLN A 414 16.47 -12.85 -39.00
N LEU A 415 16.78 -12.33 -37.82
CA LEU A 415 18.13 -12.21 -37.31
C LEU A 415 18.37 -13.35 -36.32
N THR A 416 19.62 -13.82 -36.30
CA THR A 416 20.11 -14.76 -35.29
C THR A 416 21.31 -14.11 -34.64
N ALA A 417 21.28 -14.01 -33.32
CA ALA A 417 22.35 -13.44 -32.52
C ALA A 417 22.86 -14.43 -31.47
N ASP A 418 24.16 -14.46 -31.24
CA ASP A 418 24.75 -15.30 -30.20
C ASP A 418 24.55 -14.63 -28.83
N VAL A 419 24.05 -15.40 -27.84
CA VAL A 419 23.86 -14.92 -26.46
C VAL A 419 25.18 -15.04 -25.69
N PRO A 420 25.82 -13.93 -25.30
CA PRO A 420 27.09 -13.97 -24.57
C PRO A 420 26.88 -14.31 -23.08
N THR A 421 27.97 -14.58 -22.37
CA THR A 421 27.96 -14.54 -20.90
C THR A 421 27.87 -13.08 -20.46
N PRO A 422 26.79 -12.67 -19.76
CA PRO A 422 26.65 -11.30 -19.30
C PRO A 422 27.43 -11.08 -17.99
N ASP A 423 27.63 -9.82 -17.61
CA ASP A 423 28.20 -9.47 -16.31
C ASP A 423 27.16 -9.64 -15.17
N ILE A 424 25.87 -9.52 -15.47
CA ILE A 424 24.74 -9.80 -14.56
C ILE A 424 23.64 -10.53 -15.33
N TYR A 425 22.87 -11.36 -14.64
CA TYR A 425 21.71 -12.05 -15.20
C TYR A 425 20.44 -11.29 -14.81
N GLU A 426 19.83 -10.62 -15.79
CA GLU A 426 18.69 -9.74 -15.59
C GLU A 426 17.69 -9.78 -16.76
N LEU A 427 16.57 -9.07 -16.58
CA LEU A 427 15.63 -8.76 -17.65
C LEU A 427 16.12 -7.51 -18.41
N TYR A 428 16.35 -7.67 -19.71
CA TYR A 428 16.94 -6.66 -20.58
C TYR A 428 15.94 -6.17 -21.62
N ASP A 429 16.05 -4.89 -21.95
CA ASP A 429 15.49 -4.29 -23.14
C ASP A 429 16.26 -4.78 -24.37
N LEU A 430 15.57 -5.00 -25.48
CA LEU A 430 16.18 -5.27 -26.77
C LEU A 430 16.17 -4.00 -27.60
N VAL A 431 17.34 -3.52 -28.01
CA VAL A 431 17.46 -2.38 -28.92
C VAL A 431 18.05 -2.85 -30.24
N VAL A 432 17.36 -2.53 -31.35
CA VAL A 432 17.77 -2.89 -32.71
C VAL A 432 17.89 -1.64 -33.56
N SER A 433 18.96 -1.57 -34.35
CA SER A 433 19.13 -0.53 -35.36
C SER A 433 19.67 -1.13 -36.67
N ALA A 434 19.41 -0.45 -37.78
CA ALA A 434 19.99 -0.77 -39.07
C ALA A 434 20.01 0.44 -40.00
N ASN A 435 20.73 0.34 -41.12
CA ASN A 435 20.77 1.43 -42.09
C ASN A 435 19.40 1.66 -42.72
N GLY A 436 18.87 2.87 -42.56
CA GLY A 436 17.64 3.32 -43.22
C GLY A 436 16.36 3.06 -42.44
N ILE A 437 16.46 2.58 -41.20
CA ILE A 437 15.35 2.51 -40.23
C ILE A 437 15.71 3.30 -38.97
N GLU A 438 14.70 3.74 -38.22
CA GLU A 438 14.89 4.30 -36.89
C GLU A 438 15.32 3.20 -35.91
N THR A 439 16.04 3.58 -34.86
CA THR A 439 16.38 2.64 -33.79
C THR A 439 15.12 2.34 -33.00
N ASP A 440 14.90 1.07 -32.74
CA ASP A 440 13.72 0.58 -32.05
C ASP A 440 14.12 -0.14 -30.76
N THR A 441 13.31 0.01 -29.72
CA THR A 441 13.58 -0.52 -28.39
C THR A 441 12.33 -1.20 -27.86
N THR A 442 12.45 -2.47 -27.52
CA THR A 442 11.40 -3.17 -26.80
C THR A 442 11.83 -3.45 -25.37
N LEU A 443 11.06 -2.92 -24.41
CA LEU A 443 11.32 -3.07 -22.99
C LEU A 443 11.12 -4.51 -22.52
N ASN A 444 11.92 -4.94 -21.54
CA ASN A 444 11.76 -6.24 -20.88
C ASN A 444 11.67 -7.45 -21.84
N ALA A 445 12.36 -7.37 -22.99
CA ALA A 445 12.20 -8.32 -24.08
C ALA A 445 13.02 -9.60 -23.91
N VAL A 446 14.14 -9.55 -23.17
CA VAL A 446 15.06 -10.70 -23.07
C VAL A 446 15.52 -10.91 -21.63
N LYS A 447 15.17 -12.06 -21.03
CA LYS A 447 15.73 -12.48 -19.74
C LYS A 447 16.96 -13.34 -19.99
N LEU A 448 18.10 -12.88 -19.50
CA LEU A 448 19.31 -13.70 -19.46
C LEU A 448 19.35 -14.48 -18.16
N ILE A 449 19.54 -15.79 -18.26
CA ILE A 449 19.64 -16.70 -17.12
C ILE A 449 20.97 -17.47 -17.16
N PRO A 450 21.51 -17.93 -16.01
CA PRO A 450 22.75 -18.70 -16.01
C PRO A 450 22.59 -20.05 -16.72
N GLU A 451 21.48 -20.74 -16.44
CA GLU A 451 21.09 -22.01 -17.03
C GLU A 451 19.58 -22.23 -16.82
N TYR A 452 18.96 -23.05 -17.67
CA TYR A 452 17.56 -23.46 -17.50
C TYR A 452 17.42 -24.39 -16.29
N LYS A 453 16.37 -24.18 -15.48
CA LYS A 453 16.08 -24.99 -14.30
C LYS A 453 15.17 -26.18 -14.61
N GLU A 454 15.42 -27.31 -13.94
CA GLU A 454 14.50 -28.47 -13.93
C GLU A 454 13.42 -28.35 -12.86
N ASN A 455 13.73 -27.63 -11.77
CA ASN A 455 12.82 -27.35 -10.67
C ASN A 455 12.69 -25.84 -10.49
N TYR A 456 11.46 -25.34 -10.54
CA TYR A 456 11.16 -23.91 -10.47
C TYR A 456 9.66 -23.71 -10.23
N TYR A 457 9.22 -22.46 -10.15
CA TYR A 457 7.80 -22.11 -10.25
C TYR A 457 7.58 -20.94 -11.20
N PHE A 458 6.37 -20.89 -11.74
CA PHE A 458 5.85 -19.76 -12.49
C PHE A 458 4.50 -19.34 -11.90
N VAL A 459 4.09 -18.11 -12.20
CA VAL A 459 2.84 -17.55 -11.68
C VAL A 459 1.79 -17.44 -12.79
N HIS A 460 0.54 -17.76 -12.48
CA HIS A 460 -0.63 -17.55 -13.33
C HIS A 460 -1.46 -16.38 -12.78
N ILE A 461 -1.70 -15.38 -13.64
CA ILE A 461 -2.58 -14.24 -13.37
C ILE A 461 -3.60 -14.05 -14.51
N THR A 462 -4.66 -13.30 -14.25
CA THR A 462 -5.73 -13.09 -15.23
C THR A 462 -6.59 -11.85 -14.90
N ASP A 463 -7.29 -11.31 -15.90
CA ASP A 463 -8.37 -10.33 -15.75
C ASP A 463 -7.96 -9.10 -14.90
N ALA A 464 -7.11 -8.22 -15.46
CA ALA A 464 -6.69 -6.97 -14.81
C ALA A 464 -7.57 -5.77 -15.16
N HIS A 465 -8.25 -5.79 -16.31
CA HIS A 465 -9.23 -4.76 -16.72
C HIS A 465 -8.74 -3.30 -16.65
N LEU A 466 -7.49 -3.05 -17.03
CA LEU A 466 -6.88 -1.72 -16.94
C LEU A 466 -7.48 -0.71 -17.93
N PRO A 467 -7.41 0.57 -17.55
CA PRO A 467 -8.39 1.22 -16.69
C PRO A 467 -9.66 1.57 -17.48
N THR A 468 -10.75 1.90 -16.77
CA THR A 468 -11.99 2.51 -17.27
C THR A 468 -13.08 1.56 -17.80
N HIS A 469 -14.28 1.71 -17.23
CA HIS A 469 -15.54 1.08 -17.67
C HIS A 469 -16.47 2.17 -18.20
N ILE A 470 -16.55 2.34 -19.52
CA ILE A 470 -17.35 3.40 -20.13
C ILE A 470 -18.47 2.83 -20.99
N PHE A 471 -18.19 1.74 -21.71
CA PHE A 471 -19.12 1.16 -22.68
C PHE A 471 -19.58 -0.26 -22.31
N TYR A 472 -19.17 -0.74 -21.14
CA TYR A 472 -19.59 -2.03 -20.61
C TYR A 472 -21.07 -2.02 -20.16
N PRO A 473 -21.87 -3.07 -20.48
CA PRO A 473 -23.31 -3.07 -20.22
C PRO A 473 -23.71 -3.37 -18.77
N ASP A 474 -22.78 -3.80 -17.88
CA ASP A 474 -23.06 -4.02 -16.45
C ASP A 474 -22.82 -2.75 -15.61
N PRO A 475 -23.86 -2.17 -15.00
CA PRO A 475 -23.73 -0.99 -14.14
C PRO A 475 -22.86 -1.19 -12.88
N GLN A 476 -22.65 -2.43 -12.40
CA GLN A 476 -21.79 -2.69 -11.24
C GLN A 476 -20.31 -2.42 -11.54
N SER A 477 -19.91 -2.59 -12.80
CA SER A 477 -18.53 -2.39 -13.26
C SER A 477 -18.12 -0.91 -13.39
N LEU A 478 -19.07 0.04 -13.34
CA LEU A 478 -18.79 1.48 -13.40
C LEU A 478 -18.21 2.06 -12.09
N ILE A 479 -17.94 1.21 -11.09
CA ILE A 479 -17.64 1.60 -9.72
C ILE A 479 -16.20 1.21 -9.32
N ASP A 480 -15.59 0.25 -10.00
CA ASP A 480 -14.19 -0.07 -9.74
C ASP A 480 -13.31 1.07 -10.25
N THR A 481 -12.44 1.56 -9.37
CA THR A 481 -11.46 2.61 -9.63
C THR A 481 -10.08 2.19 -9.14
N THR A 482 -9.96 0.92 -8.74
CA THR A 482 -8.81 0.36 -8.05
C THR A 482 -7.96 -0.54 -8.93
N GLU A 483 -8.34 -0.80 -10.19
CA GLU A 483 -7.72 -1.81 -11.07
C GLU A 483 -6.21 -1.60 -11.25
N VAL A 484 -5.77 -0.34 -11.37
CA VAL A 484 -4.34 -0.01 -11.45
C VAL A 484 -3.62 -0.30 -10.14
N ASN A 485 -4.23 0.00 -9.00
CA ASN A 485 -3.66 -0.29 -7.68
C ASN A 485 -3.64 -1.79 -7.41
N ASP A 486 -4.72 -2.48 -7.77
CA ASP A 486 -4.84 -3.93 -7.64
C ASP A 486 -3.75 -4.64 -8.44
N PHE A 487 -3.51 -4.21 -9.68
CA PHE A 487 -2.46 -4.78 -10.50
C PHE A 487 -1.06 -4.52 -9.94
N ARG A 488 -0.81 -3.32 -9.40
CA ARG A 488 0.47 -2.98 -8.77
C ARG A 488 0.78 -3.79 -7.51
N GLU A 489 -0.22 -4.06 -6.67
CA GLU A 489 0.00 -4.93 -5.50
C GLU A 489 0.34 -6.36 -5.92
N VAL A 490 -0.27 -6.88 -7.00
CA VAL A 490 0.10 -8.18 -7.57
C VAL A 490 1.51 -8.17 -8.17
N ILE A 491 1.90 -7.09 -8.87
CA ILE A 491 3.26 -6.92 -9.40
C ILE A 491 4.29 -6.91 -8.27
N LYS A 492 4.02 -6.18 -7.19
CA LYS A 492 4.88 -6.08 -6.00
C LYS A 492 5.13 -7.45 -5.37
N ASP A 493 4.08 -8.24 -5.16
CA ASP A 493 4.20 -9.61 -4.68
C ASP A 493 5.05 -10.46 -5.64
N ILE A 494 4.73 -10.43 -6.94
CA ILE A 494 5.44 -11.23 -7.95
C ILE A 494 6.92 -10.86 -8.04
N ASN A 495 7.27 -9.57 -7.95
CA ASN A 495 8.67 -9.12 -7.98
C ASN A 495 9.45 -9.63 -6.76
N LEU A 496 8.84 -9.65 -5.56
CA LEU A 496 9.44 -10.24 -4.37
C LEU A 496 9.59 -11.77 -4.48
N LEU A 497 8.55 -12.43 -5.00
CA LEU A 497 8.57 -13.87 -5.24
C LEU A 497 9.57 -14.27 -6.34
N ASN A 498 9.87 -13.39 -7.30
CA ASN A 498 10.81 -13.61 -8.39
C ASN A 498 10.66 -14.99 -9.10
N PRO A 499 9.44 -15.36 -9.59
CA PRO A 499 9.25 -16.59 -10.35
C PRO A 499 10.04 -16.57 -11.67
N GLU A 500 10.18 -17.71 -12.34
CA GLU A 500 10.90 -17.75 -13.63
C GLU A 500 10.22 -16.91 -14.72
N PHE A 501 8.89 -16.84 -14.67
CA PHE A 501 8.05 -16.00 -15.52
C PHE A 501 6.60 -16.01 -15.01
N VAL A 502 5.80 -15.14 -15.61
CA VAL A 502 4.35 -15.03 -15.41
C VAL A 502 3.63 -15.47 -16.68
N LEU A 503 2.58 -16.27 -16.55
CA LEU A 503 1.60 -16.54 -17.60
C LEU A 503 0.34 -15.74 -17.31
N PHE A 504 -0.01 -14.81 -18.19
CA PHE A 504 -1.15 -13.91 -18.04
C PHE A 504 -2.23 -14.27 -19.07
N THR A 505 -3.37 -14.78 -18.59
CA THR A 505 -4.46 -15.28 -19.45
C THR A 505 -5.43 -14.22 -19.97
N GLY A 506 -4.98 -12.99 -20.22
CA GLY A 506 -5.75 -11.96 -20.94
C GLY A 506 -6.73 -11.15 -20.11
N ASP A 507 -7.49 -10.30 -20.81
CA ASP A 507 -8.26 -9.17 -20.27
C ASP A 507 -7.34 -8.22 -19.50
N LEU A 508 -6.26 -7.83 -20.18
CA LEU A 508 -5.30 -6.85 -19.68
C LEU A 508 -5.96 -5.47 -19.56
N VAL A 509 -6.71 -5.07 -20.59
CA VAL A 509 -7.48 -3.83 -20.60
C VAL A 509 -8.96 -4.11 -20.61
N ASN A 510 -9.76 -3.17 -20.12
CA ASN A 510 -11.20 -3.32 -20.16
C ASN A 510 -11.81 -3.04 -21.54
N GLU A 511 -11.20 -2.16 -22.33
CA GLU A 511 -11.77 -1.68 -23.60
C GLU A 511 -10.66 -1.48 -24.64
N GLY A 512 -10.27 -2.54 -25.34
CA GLY A 512 -9.14 -2.52 -26.28
C GLY A 512 -9.28 -1.53 -27.45
N GLU A 513 -10.50 -1.11 -27.80
CA GLU A 513 -10.73 -0.11 -28.85
C GLU A 513 -10.42 1.34 -28.44
N MET A 514 -10.10 1.61 -27.17
CA MET A 514 -10.03 2.97 -26.64
C MET A 514 -8.68 3.68 -26.82
N GLU A 515 -7.65 3.01 -27.36
CA GLU A 515 -6.28 3.55 -27.41
C GLU A 515 -6.20 5.00 -27.94
N ASP A 516 -6.65 5.23 -29.17
CA ASP A 516 -6.67 6.57 -29.79
C ASP A 516 -7.99 7.34 -29.55
N PHE A 517 -9.02 6.68 -29.02
CA PHE A 517 -10.32 7.30 -28.82
C PHE A 517 -10.25 8.30 -27.66
N GLU A 518 -10.51 9.58 -27.96
CA GLU A 518 -10.41 10.67 -26.98
C GLU A 518 -9.05 10.73 -26.26
N ASN A 519 -7.98 10.22 -26.89
CA ASN A 519 -6.62 10.20 -26.34
C ASN A 519 -6.53 9.43 -24.99
N ARG A 520 -7.26 8.32 -24.83
CA ARG A 520 -7.30 7.58 -23.56
C ARG A 520 -6.08 6.72 -23.28
N ARG A 521 -5.39 6.25 -24.32
CA ARG A 521 -4.07 5.59 -24.25
C ARG A 521 -4.03 4.37 -23.33
N VAL A 522 -5.06 3.52 -23.40
CA VAL A 522 -5.25 2.38 -22.50
C VAL A 522 -4.15 1.32 -22.63
N TYR A 523 -3.73 0.97 -23.84
CA TYR A 523 -2.67 -0.01 -24.07
C TYR A 523 -1.29 0.56 -23.79
N THR A 524 -1.10 1.86 -24.03
CA THR A 524 0.12 2.52 -23.58
C THR A 524 0.27 2.42 -22.06
N LYS A 525 -0.79 2.77 -21.31
CA LYS A 525 -0.76 2.66 -19.84
C LYS A 525 -0.51 1.22 -19.40
N ALA A 526 -1.10 0.25 -20.09
CA ALA A 526 -0.89 -1.16 -19.81
C ALA A 526 0.55 -1.62 -20.09
N GLN A 527 1.19 -1.17 -21.18
CA GLN A 527 2.63 -1.44 -21.44
C GLN A 527 3.52 -0.90 -20.31
N LYS A 528 3.22 0.29 -19.78
CA LYS A 528 3.96 0.87 -18.64
C LYS A 528 3.84 0.01 -17.39
N LEU A 529 2.62 -0.42 -17.05
CA LEU A 529 2.39 -1.27 -15.89
C LEU A 529 3.06 -2.64 -16.07
N LEU A 530 3.03 -3.22 -17.27
CA LEU A 530 3.75 -4.45 -17.58
C LEU A 530 5.28 -4.29 -17.48
N ALA A 531 5.81 -3.08 -17.71
CA ALA A 531 7.24 -2.81 -17.55
C ALA A 531 7.68 -2.77 -16.07
N GLU A 532 6.74 -2.68 -15.11
CA GLU A 532 7.04 -2.72 -13.67
C GLU A 532 7.39 -4.15 -13.17
N PHE A 533 7.15 -5.19 -13.99
CA PHE A 533 7.61 -6.55 -13.67
C PHE A 533 9.12 -6.71 -13.83
N GLU A 534 9.77 -7.35 -12.85
CA GLU A 534 11.19 -7.71 -12.89
C GLU A 534 11.44 -9.13 -13.47
N VAL A 535 10.36 -9.82 -13.80
CA VAL A 535 10.32 -11.17 -14.38
C VAL A 535 9.62 -11.15 -15.74
N PRO A 536 9.90 -12.12 -16.63
CA PRO A 536 9.26 -12.18 -17.95
C PRO A 536 7.75 -12.40 -17.83
N VAL A 537 6.95 -11.69 -18.63
CA VAL A 537 5.49 -11.85 -18.69
C VAL A 537 5.07 -12.36 -20.07
N TYR A 538 4.46 -13.53 -20.10
CA TYR A 538 3.85 -14.10 -21.30
C TYR A 538 2.35 -13.89 -21.27
N LEU A 539 1.86 -13.03 -22.16
CA LEU A 539 0.46 -12.61 -22.22
C LEU A 539 -0.25 -13.21 -23.44
N VAL A 540 -1.50 -13.61 -23.25
CA VAL A 540 -2.45 -13.89 -24.33
C VAL A 540 -3.61 -12.90 -24.27
N THR A 541 -4.37 -12.76 -25.36
CA THR A 541 -5.55 -11.89 -25.41
C THR A 541 -6.71 -12.46 -24.61
N GLY A 542 -7.49 -11.60 -24.01
CA GLY A 542 -8.88 -11.85 -23.62
C GLY A 542 -9.90 -11.17 -24.52
N ASN A 543 -11.18 -11.32 -24.21
CA ASN A 543 -12.25 -10.75 -25.03
C ASN A 543 -12.37 -9.23 -24.90
N HIS A 544 -11.94 -8.62 -23.80
CA HIS A 544 -11.88 -7.15 -23.67
C HIS A 544 -10.71 -6.54 -24.45
N ASP A 545 -9.65 -7.33 -24.69
CA ASP A 545 -8.49 -6.90 -25.45
C ASP A 545 -8.78 -6.85 -26.96
N VAL A 546 -9.37 -7.92 -27.53
CA VAL A 546 -9.57 -8.02 -28.99
C VAL A 546 -11.03 -7.97 -29.45
N GLY A 547 -12.00 -8.11 -28.55
CA GLY A 547 -13.43 -8.11 -28.85
C GLY A 547 -14.05 -6.73 -28.68
N GLY A 548 -14.11 -5.96 -29.76
CA GLY A 548 -14.74 -4.63 -29.72
C GLY A 548 -16.23 -4.69 -29.42
N TRP A 549 -16.73 -3.78 -28.58
CA TRP A 549 -18.14 -3.75 -28.22
C TRP A 549 -19.02 -3.26 -29.38
N PHE A 550 -20.17 -3.89 -29.64
CA PHE A 550 -21.11 -3.39 -30.67
C PHE A 550 -21.58 -1.95 -30.41
N SER A 551 -21.58 -1.51 -29.15
CA SER A 551 -22.01 -0.18 -28.71
C SER A 551 -20.88 0.85 -28.63
N SER A 552 -19.61 0.46 -28.78
CA SER A 552 -18.53 1.43 -28.64
C SER A 552 -18.45 2.38 -29.86
N PRO A 553 -17.98 3.63 -29.66
CA PRO A 553 -17.88 4.60 -30.75
C PRO A 553 -16.89 4.22 -31.88
N PRO A 554 -15.71 3.60 -31.61
CA PRO A 554 -14.80 3.16 -32.65
C PRO A 554 -15.40 2.11 -33.58
N VAL A 555 -14.80 1.94 -34.76
CA VAL A 555 -15.28 0.96 -35.75
C VAL A 555 -14.98 -0.47 -35.29
N GLN A 556 -15.82 -1.43 -35.69
CA GLN A 556 -15.60 -2.86 -35.41
C GLN A 556 -14.20 -3.31 -35.88
N GLY A 557 -13.53 -4.14 -35.06
CA GLY A 557 -12.16 -4.59 -35.26
C GLY A 557 -11.08 -3.66 -34.72
N THR A 558 -11.41 -2.47 -34.21
CA THR A 558 -10.41 -1.53 -33.67
C THR A 558 -9.63 -2.12 -32.50
N ALA A 559 -10.32 -2.79 -31.56
CA ALA A 559 -9.68 -3.43 -30.40
C ALA A 559 -8.58 -4.41 -30.81
N ARG A 560 -8.89 -5.31 -31.74
CA ARG A 560 -7.96 -6.29 -32.29
C ARG A 560 -6.77 -5.65 -33.03
N HIS A 561 -7.00 -4.60 -33.82
CA HIS A 561 -5.90 -3.88 -34.47
C HIS A 561 -4.98 -3.21 -33.46
N ASN A 562 -5.56 -2.56 -32.45
CA ASN A 562 -4.79 -1.94 -31.39
C ASN A 562 -3.98 -3.00 -30.64
N TRP A 563 -4.57 -4.14 -30.28
CA TRP A 563 -3.82 -5.24 -29.69
C TRP A 563 -2.62 -5.64 -30.55
N TRP A 564 -2.82 -5.86 -31.85
CA TRP A 564 -1.72 -6.24 -32.74
C TRP A 564 -0.63 -5.18 -32.91
N ASN A 565 -0.97 -3.91 -32.70
CA ASN A 565 0.00 -2.82 -32.77
C ASN A 565 0.83 -2.68 -31.49
N PHE A 566 0.31 -3.06 -30.33
CA PHE A 566 0.98 -2.85 -29.03
C PHE A 566 1.55 -4.14 -28.42
N PHE A 567 0.86 -5.26 -28.62
CA PHE A 567 1.16 -6.55 -27.99
C PHE A 567 1.23 -7.69 -29.01
N GLY A 568 0.91 -7.43 -30.29
CA GLY A 568 0.81 -8.45 -31.32
C GLY A 568 1.78 -8.34 -32.48
N TRP A 569 1.32 -8.73 -33.67
CA TRP A 569 2.11 -8.59 -34.88
C TRP A 569 1.27 -7.87 -35.91
N ASN A 570 1.72 -6.70 -36.34
CA ASN A 570 0.95 -5.83 -37.24
C ASN A 570 0.60 -6.51 -38.59
N TRP A 571 1.40 -7.48 -39.03
CA TRP A 571 1.13 -8.23 -40.26
C TRP A 571 -0.09 -9.14 -40.17
N LEU A 572 -0.57 -9.50 -38.96
CA LEU A 572 -1.77 -10.33 -38.78
C LEU A 572 -3.04 -9.65 -39.31
N GLN A 573 -3.02 -8.32 -39.47
CA GLN A 573 -4.10 -7.58 -40.13
C GLN A 573 -4.27 -8.01 -41.60
N ASN A 574 -3.17 -8.31 -42.28
CA ASN A 574 -3.15 -8.75 -43.67
C ASN A 574 -1.93 -9.65 -43.91
N PRO A 575 -1.98 -10.90 -43.42
CA PRO A 575 -0.81 -11.75 -43.42
C PRO A 575 -0.40 -12.12 -44.85
N PRO A 576 0.90 -12.30 -45.12
CA PRO A 576 1.38 -12.72 -46.43
C PRO A 576 0.70 -14.01 -46.91
N VAL A 577 0.61 -14.23 -48.22
CA VAL A 577 -0.10 -15.41 -48.78
C VAL A 577 0.42 -16.77 -48.24
N SER A 578 1.69 -16.80 -47.83
CA SER A 578 2.35 -17.97 -47.25
C SER A 578 1.99 -18.23 -45.77
N GLU A 579 1.44 -17.23 -45.08
CA GLU A 579 1.02 -17.28 -43.67
C GLU A 579 -0.49 -17.08 -43.60
N GLN A 580 -1.22 -18.15 -43.33
CA GLN A 580 -2.69 -18.13 -43.33
C GLN A 580 -3.27 -18.07 -41.91
N ILE A 581 -2.43 -17.75 -40.93
CA ILE A 581 -2.80 -17.57 -39.52
C ILE A 581 -3.06 -16.09 -39.28
N TYR A 582 -4.24 -15.78 -38.74
CA TYR A 582 -4.71 -14.43 -38.43
C TYR A 582 -4.73 -14.14 -36.93
N THR A 583 -4.03 -14.96 -36.15
CA THR A 583 -4.11 -14.99 -34.68
C THR A 583 -2.71 -15.12 -34.12
N GLN A 584 -2.44 -14.44 -33.01
CA GLN A 584 -1.15 -14.49 -32.35
C GLN A 584 -1.02 -15.72 -31.46
N ASN A 585 -0.68 -16.88 -32.04
CA ASN A 585 -0.26 -18.04 -31.26
C ASN A 585 1.26 -18.07 -31.17
N TYR A 586 1.79 -18.46 -30.02
CA TYR A 586 3.22 -18.61 -29.82
C TYR A 586 3.52 -19.73 -28.82
N SER A 587 4.78 -20.16 -28.82
CA SER A 587 5.27 -21.17 -27.89
C SER A 587 6.72 -20.89 -27.52
N PHE A 588 7.14 -21.49 -26.40
CA PHE A 588 8.52 -21.50 -25.94
C PHE A 588 8.78 -22.72 -25.05
N ASN A 589 10.06 -23.07 -24.88
CA ASN A 589 10.50 -24.08 -23.93
C ASN A 589 11.14 -23.40 -22.73
N TYR A 590 10.91 -23.95 -21.55
CA TYR A 590 11.72 -23.67 -20.37
C TYR A 590 11.90 -24.96 -19.59
N GLY A 591 13.17 -25.36 -19.38
CA GLY A 591 13.49 -26.61 -18.68
C GLY A 591 12.77 -27.82 -19.29
N PRO A 592 12.01 -28.60 -18.49
CA PRO A 592 11.33 -29.81 -18.93
C PRO A 592 9.90 -29.58 -19.47
N VAL A 593 9.49 -28.32 -19.71
CA VAL A 593 8.11 -27.97 -20.09
C VAL A 593 8.08 -27.14 -21.38
N HIS A 594 7.11 -27.46 -22.24
CA HIS A 594 6.77 -26.69 -23.43
C HIS A 594 5.47 -25.90 -23.16
N TYR A 595 5.55 -24.58 -23.33
CA TYR A 595 4.48 -23.62 -23.04
C TYR A 595 3.89 -23.08 -24.34
N ILE A 596 2.56 -23.05 -24.43
CA ILE A 596 1.83 -22.67 -25.64
C ILE A 596 0.77 -21.62 -25.29
N GLY A 597 0.97 -20.38 -25.75
CA GLY A 597 0.01 -19.29 -25.63
C GLY A 597 -0.89 -19.23 -26.87
N MET A 598 -2.21 -19.19 -26.66
CA MET A 598 -3.18 -19.10 -27.74
C MET A 598 -4.05 -17.86 -27.64
N GLU A 599 -4.16 -17.13 -28.77
CA GLU A 599 -5.12 -16.05 -28.92
C GLU A 599 -6.55 -16.61 -28.91
N ALA A 600 -7.21 -16.50 -27.75
CA ALA A 600 -8.61 -16.84 -27.55
C ALA A 600 -9.47 -15.59 -27.63
N TYR A 601 -10.70 -15.73 -28.13
CA TYR A 601 -11.61 -14.59 -28.25
C TYR A 601 -13.07 -14.99 -28.16
N ILE A 602 -13.85 -14.06 -27.60
CA ILE A 602 -15.30 -13.96 -27.77
C ILE A 602 -15.51 -12.67 -28.56
N ASN A 603 -15.97 -12.77 -29.80
CA ASN A 603 -16.17 -11.60 -30.65
C ASN A 603 -17.52 -10.95 -30.34
N TYR A 604 -17.48 -9.74 -29.79
CA TYR A 604 -18.66 -8.91 -29.57
C TYR A 604 -19.05 -8.06 -30.78
N ASP A 605 -18.23 -8.10 -31.85
CA ASP A 605 -18.47 -7.43 -33.12
C ASP A 605 -18.47 -8.41 -34.32
N ASP A 606 -18.78 -7.89 -35.51
CA ASP A 606 -18.81 -8.67 -36.76
C ASP A 606 -17.48 -8.58 -37.55
N TYR A 607 -16.38 -8.14 -36.93
CA TYR A 607 -15.12 -7.94 -37.63
C TYR A 607 -14.55 -9.26 -38.15
N MET A 608 -14.38 -9.35 -39.48
CA MET A 608 -13.91 -10.56 -40.17
C MET A 608 -14.61 -11.86 -39.71
N PHE A 609 -15.93 -11.81 -39.49
CA PHE A 609 -16.72 -12.93 -38.95
C PHE A 609 -16.52 -14.28 -39.68
N ASN A 610 -16.23 -14.29 -40.98
CA ASN A 610 -15.98 -15.53 -41.72
C ASN A 610 -14.66 -16.23 -41.36
N ILE A 611 -13.72 -15.51 -40.75
CA ILE A 611 -12.44 -16.04 -40.26
C ILE A 611 -12.61 -16.44 -38.81
N PHE A 612 -13.04 -15.50 -37.97
CA PHE A 612 -13.01 -15.67 -36.53
C PHE A 612 -14.28 -16.31 -35.95
N GLY A 613 -15.44 -16.11 -36.58
CA GLY A 613 -16.73 -16.52 -36.02
C GLY A 613 -17.16 -15.68 -34.82
N ASP A 614 -18.08 -16.23 -34.01
CA ASP A 614 -18.64 -15.62 -32.80
C ASP A 614 -17.80 -15.91 -31.55
N ALA A 615 -17.39 -17.15 -31.31
CA ALA A 615 -16.50 -17.53 -30.21
C ALA A 615 -15.85 -18.89 -30.49
N SER A 616 -14.51 -18.97 -30.55
CA SER A 616 -13.76 -20.23 -30.75
C SER A 616 -12.28 -20.01 -31.04
N PHE A 617 -11.53 -21.11 -31.07
CA PHE A 617 -10.35 -21.23 -31.94
C PHE A 617 -10.71 -21.55 -33.39
N THR A 618 -10.00 -20.94 -34.34
CA THR A 618 -10.13 -21.29 -35.77
C THR A 618 -9.63 -22.71 -36.05
N ALA A 619 -10.09 -23.33 -37.14
CA ALA A 619 -9.59 -24.64 -37.57
C ALA A 619 -8.07 -24.64 -37.80
N THR A 620 -7.52 -23.53 -38.31
CA THR A 620 -6.08 -23.35 -38.51
C THR A 620 -5.32 -23.26 -37.19
N GLN A 621 -5.88 -22.60 -36.16
CA GLN A 621 -5.28 -22.59 -34.81
C GLN A 621 -5.22 -23.99 -34.20
N ILE A 622 -6.28 -24.78 -34.32
CA ILE A 622 -6.31 -26.15 -33.79
C ILE A 622 -5.35 -27.07 -34.55
N GLU A 623 -5.22 -26.90 -35.87
CA GLU A 623 -4.22 -27.61 -36.66
C GLU A 623 -2.79 -27.21 -36.24
N TRP A 624 -2.53 -25.92 -36.05
CA TRP A 624 -1.26 -25.42 -35.54
C TRP A 624 -0.92 -26.01 -34.17
N LEU A 625 -1.83 -25.93 -33.19
CA LEU A 625 -1.66 -26.50 -31.86
C LEU A 625 -1.36 -28.01 -31.91
N THR A 626 -2.08 -28.73 -32.77
CA THR A 626 -1.88 -30.17 -32.94
C THR A 626 -0.50 -30.50 -33.50
N ASN A 627 0.01 -29.69 -34.43
CA ASN A 627 1.35 -29.86 -34.99
C ASN A 627 2.42 -29.47 -33.96
N GLU A 628 2.20 -28.40 -33.19
CA GLU A 628 3.10 -27.94 -32.13
C GLU A 628 3.33 -29.06 -31.10
N ILE A 629 2.26 -29.62 -30.54
CA ILE A 629 2.34 -30.72 -29.56
C ILE A 629 2.99 -31.99 -30.17
N GLN A 630 2.88 -32.21 -31.48
CA GLN A 630 3.53 -33.35 -32.15
C GLN A 630 5.01 -33.12 -32.41
N GLU A 631 5.42 -31.87 -32.64
CA GLU A 631 6.81 -31.48 -32.89
C GLU A 631 7.64 -31.60 -31.62
N TYR A 632 7.11 -31.16 -30.48
CA TYR A 632 7.78 -31.26 -29.20
C TYR A 632 7.58 -32.64 -28.58
N SER A 633 8.68 -33.20 -28.08
CA SER A 633 8.76 -34.61 -27.70
C SER A 633 7.78 -34.98 -26.60
N SER A 634 7.33 -36.24 -26.56
CA SER A 634 6.58 -36.79 -25.41
C SER A 634 7.36 -36.81 -24.08
N SER A 635 8.58 -36.27 -24.03
CA SER A 635 9.38 -36.11 -22.82
C SER A 635 9.26 -34.72 -22.18
N LEU A 636 8.65 -33.74 -22.86
CA LEU A 636 8.29 -32.47 -22.23
C LEU A 636 6.84 -32.56 -21.75
N ALA A 637 6.54 -31.94 -20.61
CA ALA A 637 5.17 -31.65 -20.24
C ALA A 637 4.64 -30.48 -21.09
N HIS A 638 3.34 -30.47 -21.38
CA HIS A 638 2.71 -29.44 -22.19
C HIS A 638 1.74 -28.59 -21.36
N VAL A 639 2.00 -27.29 -21.32
CA VAL A 639 1.13 -26.28 -20.72
C VAL A 639 0.56 -25.41 -21.84
N VAL A 640 -0.77 -25.38 -21.96
CA VAL A 640 -1.48 -24.50 -22.88
C VAL A 640 -2.21 -23.43 -22.07
N TYR A 641 -2.24 -22.18 -22.51
CA TYR A 641 -2.95 -21.11 -21.82
C TYR A 641 -3.64 -20.17 -22.80
N TYR A 642 -4.85 -19.75 -22.41
CA TYR A 642 -5.80 -18.96 -23.20
C TYR A 642 -6.85 -18.36 -22.28
N HIS A 643 -7.67 -17.42 -22.74
CA HIS A 643 -8.54 -16.66 -21.84
C HIS A 643 -9.83 -17.38 -21.38
N TYR A 644 -10.56 -18.08 -22.25
CA TYR A 644 -11.85 -18.72 -21.94
C TYR A 644 -11.78 -20.26 -21.97
N ASP A 645 -12.55 -20.98 -21.13
CA ASP A 645 -12.58 -22.45 -21.15
C ASP A 645 -13.26 -23.01 -22.41
N PHE A 646 -12.44 -23.36 -23.41
CA PHE A 646 -12.84 -24.05 -24.65
C PHE A 646 -12.63 -25.58 -24.58
N SER A 647 -12.92 -26.20 -23.43
CA SER A 647 -12.78 -27.65 -23.23
C SER A 647 -13.65 -28.53 -24.16
N ASP A 648 -14.62 -27.94 -24.85
CA ASP A 648 -15.39 -28.57 -25.92
C ASP A 648 -14.62 -28.67 -27.25
N GLN A 649 -13.60 -27.82 -27.45
CA GLN A 649 -12.71 -27.81 -28.62
C GLN A 649 -11.36 -28.47 -28.35
N ILE A 650 -10.80 -28.28 -27.15
CA ILE A 650 -9.51 -28.83 -26.75
C ILE A 650 -9.71 -30.00 -25.78
N ASN A 651 -9.35 -31.21 -26.22
CA ASN A 651 -9.37 -32.39 -25.36
C ASN A 651 -7.96 -32.71 -24.85
N LEU A 652 -7.66 -32.28 -23.62
CA LEU A 652 -6.32 -32.37 -23.03
C LEU A 652 -5.73 -33.79 -23.10
N VAL A 653 -6.49 -34.80 -22.68
CA VAL A 653 -6.03 -36.21 -22.66
C VAL A 653 -5.70 -36.72 -24.06
N ASN A 654 -6.56 -36.45 -25.05
CA ASN A 654 -6.35 -36.95 -26.41
C ASN A 654 -5.21 -36.22 -27.12
N MET A 655 -4.97 -34.95 -26.75
CA MET A 655 -3.91 -34.13 -27.34
C MET A 655 -2.57 -34.30 -26.64
N GLY A 656 -2.54 -34.85 -25.42
CA GLY A 656 -1.32 -34.98 -24.62
C GLY A 656 -0.91 -33.68 -23.94
N ILE A 657 -1.90 -32.88 -23.54
CA ILE A 657 -1.72 -31.64 -22.78
C ILE A 657 -1.83 -31.96 -21.29
N ASP A 658 -0.85 -31.56 -20.50
CA ASP A 658 -0.79 -31.82 -19.05
C ASP A 658 -1.50 -30.76 -18.23
N MET A 659 -1.55 -29.51 -18.73
CA MET A 659 -2.22 -28.40 -18.07
C MET A 659 -2.78 -27.40 -19.08
N ALA A 660 -4.02 -26.96 -18.85
CA ALA A 660 -4.64 -25.81 -19.46
C ALA A 660 -4.94 -24.75 -18.38
N LEU A 661 -4.52 -23.51 -18.63
CA LEU A 661 -4.77 -22.35 -17.77
C LEU A 661 -5.70 -21.36 -18.46
N PHE A 662 -6.72 -20.88 -17.76
CA PHE A 662 -7.66 -19.87 -18.29
C PHE A 662 -8.17 -18.86 -17.24
N GLY A 663 -8.87 -17.84 -17.71
CA GLY A 663 -9.38 -16.71 -16.94
C GLY A 663 -10.89 -16.49 -17.14
N HIS A 664 -11.28 -15.25 -17.44
CA HIS A 664 -12.60 -14.80 -17.89
C HIS A 664 -13.73 -14.82 -16.86
N ILE A 665 -13.74 -15.80 -15.96
CA ILE A 665 -14.83 -16.02 -15.01
C ILE A 665 -14.60 -15.33 -13.66
N HIS A 666 -13.49 -14.58 -13.51
CA HIS A 666 -13.09 -13.84 -12.31
C HIS A 666 -13.11 -14.69 -11.02
N SER A 667 -12.94 -16.01 -11.13
CA SER A 667 -13.10 -16.93 -10.00
C SER A 667 -12.38 -18.24 -10.24
N ASN A 668 -12.02 -18.92 -9.14
CA ASN A 668 -11.35 -20.21 -9.21
C ASN A 668 -12.24 -21.30 -9.84
N SER A 669 -11.70 -22.05 -10.79
CA SER A 669 -12.35 -23.22 -11.38
C SER A 669 -11.36 -24.33 -11.71
N GLY A 670 -11.87 -25.54 -11.88
CA GLY A 670 -11.06 -26.74 -12.14
C GLY A 670 -10.57 -27.47 -10.90
N SER A 671 -9.92 -28.61 -11.12
CA SER A 671 -9.36 -29.44 -10.06
C SER A 671 -7.84 -29.31 -10.03
N ILE A 672 -7.27 -28.96 -8.88
CA ILE A 672 -5.81 -28.89 -8.68
C ILE A 672 -5.19 -30.20 -8.15
N THR A 673 -5.98 -31.25 -7.93
CA THR A 673 -5.51 -32.46 -7.24
C THR A 673 -4.94 -33.56 -8.14
N SER A 674 -5.18 -33.51 -9.46
CA SER A 674 -4.70 -34.54 -10.39
C SER A 674 -4.69 -34.08 -11.85
N PRO A 675 -3.64 -34.39 -12.63
CA PRO A 675 -3.54 -34.04 -14.05
C PRO A 675 -4.43 -34.91 -14.96
N PRO A 676 -4.73 -34.46 -16.20
CA PRO A 676 -4.38 -33.14 -16.72
C PRO A 676 -5.22 -32.05 -16.05
N TYR A 677 -4.59 -30.92 -15.76
CA TYR A 677 -5.24 -29.80 -15.09
C TYR A 677 -5.97 -28.93 -16.13
N ASN A 678 -7.20 -28.53 -15.85
CA ASN A 678 -7.90 -27.46 -16.58
C ASN A 678 -8.39 -26.48 -15.53
N VAL A 679 -7.63 -25.41 -15.28
CA VAL A 679 -7.81 -24.58 -14.09
C VAL A 679 -7.83 -23.10 -14.43
N SER A 680 -8.63 -22.38 -13.66
CA SER A 680 -8.70 -20.92 -13.65
C SER A 680 -8.42 -20.41 -12.25
N THR A 681 -7.86 -19.20 -12.20
CA THR A 681 -7.64 -18.43 -10.97
C THR A 681 -8.62 -17.25 -10.90
N GLU A 682 -8.87 -16.76 -9.69
CA GLU A 682 -9.59 -15.50 -9.44
C GLU A 682 -8.87 -14.31 -10.10
N SER A 683 -9.60 -13.22 -10.39
CA SER A 683 -9.10 -12.06 -11.13
C SER A 683 -8.13 -11.20 -10.34
N ILE A 684 -7.36 -10.37 -11.05
CA ILE A 684 -6.59 -9.27 -10.43
C ILE A 684 -7.53 -8.16 -9.99
N CYS A 685 -8.48 -7.75 -10.85
CA CYS A 685 -9.41 -6.65 -10.61
C CYS A 685 -10.47 -6.98 -9.53
N ASP A 686 -11.45 -6.08 -9.36
CA ASP A 686 -12.54 -6.21 -8.38
C ASP A 686 -12.06 -6.23 -6.91
N GLY A 687 -10.85 -5.73 -6.64
CA GLY A 687 -10.20 -5.81 -5.33
C GLY A 687 -9.70 -7.21 -4.95
N ASN A 688 -9.78 -8.20 -5.85
CA ASN A 688 -9.38 -9.58 -5.57
C ASN A 688 -7.87 -9.73 -5.45
N ARG A 689 -7.10 -9.08 -6.34
CA ARG A 689 -5.63 -9.06 -6.35
C ARG A 689 -5.02 -10.47 -6.34
N ALA A 690 -5.63 -11.35 -7.11
CA ALA A 690 -5.35 -12.77 -7.04
C ALA A 690 -4.27 -13.23 -8.01
N TYR A 691 -3.52 -14.24 -7.59
CA TYR A 691 -2.56 -14.95 -8.43
C TYR A 691 -2.38 -16.39 -7.94
N ARG A 692 -1.91 -17.27 -8.84
CA ARG A 692 -1.68 -18.69 -8.52
C ARG A 692 -0.25 -19.10 -8.83
N ILE A 693 0.35 -19.89 -7.95
CA ILE A 693 1.68 -20.47 -8.17
C ILE A 693 1.54 -21.87 -8.76
N ILE A 694 2.40 -22.18 -9.73
CA ILE A 694 2.54 -23.53 -10.28
C ILE A 694 3.99 -23.96 -10.09
N TYR A 695 4.19 -24.98 -9.27
CA TYR A 695 5.49 -25.62 -9.10
C TYR A 695 5.74 -26.61 -10.23
N VAL A 696 7.00 -26.67 -10.66
CA VAL A 696 7.51 -27.63 -11.63
C VAL A 696 8.64 -28.40 -10.98
N GLU A 697 8.52 -29.72 -10.90
CA GLU A 697 9.58 -30.62 -10.42
C GLU A 697 9.77 -31.78 -11.41
N ASP A 698 10.92 -31.84 -12.10
CA ASP A 698 11.23 -32.90 -13.09
C ASP A 698 10.08 -33.16 -14.10
N ALA A 699 9.54 -32.10 -14.71
CA ALA A 699 8.37 -32.08 -15.62
C ALA A 699 6.99 -32.31 -14.96
N VAL A 700 6.92 -32.51 -13.64
CA VAL A 700 5.64 -32.65 -12.92
C VAL A 700 5.11 -31.27 -12.54
N LEU A 701 3.87 -30.98 -12.94
CA LEU A 701 3.19 -29.72 -12.66
C LEU A 701 2.32 -29.84 -11.40
N GLU A 702 2.47 -28.90 -10.47
CA GLU A 702 1.73 -28.85 -9.21
C GLU A 702 1.15 -27.45 -8.97
N PRO A 703 -0.11 -27.18 -9.42
CA PRO A 703 -0.77 -25.91 -9.16
C PRO A 703 -1.21 -25.80 -7.68
N THR A 704 -1.02 -24.62 -7.10
CA THR A 704 -1.47 -24.32 -5.74
C THR A 704 -2.93 -23.85 -5.70
N GLU A 705 -3.46 -23.68 -4.48
CA GLU A 705 -4.59 -22.77 -4.27
C GLU A 705 -4.19 -21.34 -4.65
N THR A 706 -5.17 -20.52 -5.03
CA THR A 706 -4.96 -19.10 -5.33
C THR A 706 -4.68 -18.31 -4.06
N VAL A 707 -3.77 -17.35 -4.15
CA VAL A 707 -3.41 -16.39 -3.09
C VAL A 707 -3.66 -14.97 -3.58
N ASN A 708 -3.73 -14.02 -2.64
CA ASN A 708 -4.07 -12.63 -2.92
C ASN A 708 -3.05 -11.71 -2.28
N ALA A 709 -2.78 -10.55 -2.89
CA ALA A 709 -1.87 -9.54 -2.33
C ALA A 709 -2.47 -8.79 -1.13
N GLY A 710 -3.79 -8.86 -0.93
CA GLY A 710 -4.50 -8.16 0.16
C GLY A 710 -4.79 -6.68 -0.15
N TRP A 711 -5.48 -5.97 0.74
CA TRP A 711 -6.02 -4.61 0.49
C TRP A 711 -4.96 -3.51 0.37
N SER A 712 -3.72 -3.77 0.82
CA SER A 712 -2.59 -2.84 0.67
C SER A 712 -1.24 -3.56 0.58
N GLY A 713 -1.20 -4.76 -0.01
CA GLY A 713 0.00 -5.60 0.00
C GLY A 713 0.32 -6.16 1.39
N ASP A 714 -0.70 -6.37 2.22
CA ASP A 714 -0.59 -6.79 3.62
C ASP A 714 -0.46 -8.32 3.78
N GLN A 715 -0.65 -9.09 2.70
CA GLN A 715 -0.46 -10.54 2.75
C GLN A 715 1.00 -10.95 2.61
N LEU A 716 1.78 -10.18 1.86
CA LEU A 716 3.22 -10.35 1.71
C LEU A 716 3.91 -8.98 1.75
N TYR A 717 4.61 -8.71 2.84
CA TYR A 717 5.21 -7.40 3.11
C TYR A 717 6.72 -7.53 3.27
N ALA A 718 7.48 -6.60 2.66
CA ALA A 718 8.92 -6.52 2.80
C ALA A 718 9.34 -5.07 3.08
N ALA A 719 10.17 -4.87 4.11
CA ALA A 719 10.65 -3.55 4.50
C ALA A 719 12.13 -3.58 4.89
N PHE A 720 12.89 -2.68 4.27
CA PHE A 720 14.31 -2.50 4.55
C PHE A 720 14.53 -1.56 5.74
N SER A 721 15.55 -1.86 6.54
CA SER A 721 16.04 -0.97 7.59
C SER A 721 17.57 -1.11 7.73
N PRO A 722 18.33 0.00 7.69
CA PRO A 722 17.92 1.35 7.28
C PRO A 722 17.41 1.39 5.83
N GLU A 723 17.14 2.56 5.25
CA GLU A 723 16.67 2.66 3.87
C GLU A 723 17.61 1.96 2.87
N ASN A 724 17.03 1.26 1.89
CA ASN A 724 17.76 0.54 0.84
C ASN A 724 18.25 1.50 -0.25
N ASN A 725 19.20 2.36 0.09
CA ASN A 725 19.66 3.46 -0.76
C ASN A 725 21.18 3.45 -1.03
N GLY A 726 21.87 2.37 -0.66
CA GLY A 726 23.31 2.23 -0.89
C GLY A 726 24.23 2.96 0.10
N LEU A 727 23.68 3.69 1.07
CA LEU A 727 24.48 4.46 2.03
C LEU A 727 24.92 3.65 3.25
N ALA A 728 24.23 2.54 3.56
CA ALA A 728 24.49 1.73 4.74
C ALA A 728 25.37 0.52 4.42
N ASP A 729 26.44 0.32 5.21
CA ASP A 729 27.32 -0.85 5.10
C ASP A 729 26.71 -2.14 5.69
N SER A 730 25.56 -2.02 6.35
CA SER A 730 24.75 -3.14 6.84
C SER A 730 23.28 -2.82 6.64
N LEU A 731 22.58 -3.71 5.96
CA LEU A 731 21.17 -3.56 5.62
C LEU A 731 20.43 -4.85 5.94
N TYR A 732 19.24 -4.76 6.54
CA TYR A 732 18.34 -5.90 6.66
C TYR A 732 16.97 -5.60 6.07
N CYS A 733 16.30 -6.64 5.60
CA CYS A 733 14.93 -6.61 5.15
C CYS A 733 14.10 -7.53 6.04
N PHE A 734 13.06 -7.00 6.67
CA PHE A 734 12.03 -7.76 7.35
C PHE A 734 10.96 -8.15 6.35
N VAL A 735 10.63 -9.44 6.28
CA VAL A 735 9.59 -9.98 5.41
C VAL A 735 8.55 -10.68 6.26
N GLU A 736 7.29 -10.29 6.08
CA GLU A 736 6.12 -10.90 6.70
C GLU A 736 5.28 -11.59 5.64
N ASN A 737 5.01 -12.87 5.85
CA ASN A 737 4.15 -13.66 4.97
C ASN A 737 2.94 -14.16 5.76
N SER A 738 1.79 -13.54 5.51
CA SER A 738 0.50 -13.94 6.07
C SER A 738 -0.22 -15.00 5.23
N GLN A 739 0.39 -15.46 4.13
CA GLN A 739 -0.19 -16.47 3.26
C GLN A 739 0.10 -17.89 3.77
N ASN A 740 -0.77 -18.82 3.39
CA ASN A 740 -0.64 -20.25 3.72
C ASN A 740 0.36 -21.01 2.83
N LEU A 741 1.09 -20.30 1.96
CA LEU A 741 2.10 -20.86 1.08
C LEU A 741 3.49 -20.36 1.48
N SER A 742 4.47 -21.22 1.36
CA SER A 742 5.89 -20.88 1.48
C SER A 742 6.49 -20.69 0.10
N PHE A 743 7.51 -19.84 -0.01
CA PHE A 743 8.19 -19.50 -1.25
C PHE A 743 9.69 -19.77 -1.10
N PRO A 744 10.21 -20.88 -1.67
CA PRO A 744 11.56 -21.34 -1.37
C PRO A 744 12.67 -20.49 -2.04
N ASP A 745 12.37 -19.81 -3.14
CA ASP A 745 13.37 -19.14 -4.00
C ASP A 745 13.02 -17.66 -4.26
N ALA A 746 12.43 -16.98 -3.27
CA ALA A 746 12.18 -15.54 -3.35
C ALA A 746 13.50 -14.76 -3.43
N GLN A 747 13.47 -13.53 -3.98
CA GLN A 747 14.68 -12.74 -4.16
C GLN A 747 14.48 -11.28 -3.72
N LEU A 748 15.50 -10.73 -3.06
CA LEU A 748 15.59 -9.32 -2.71
C LEU A 748 16.88 -8.72 -3.30
N LYS A 749 16.80 -7.45 -3.71
CA LYS A 749 17.96 -6.66 -4.15
C LYS A 749 18.38 -5.70 -3.03
N PHE A 750 19.57 -5.91 -2.48
CA PHE A 750 20.18 -5.04 -1.48
C PHE A 750 21.13 -4.06 -2.17
N ILE A 751 20.82 -2.77 -2.09
CA ILE A 751 21.64 -1.66 -2.57
C ILE A 751 22.63 -1.31 -1.46
N MET A 752 23.90 -1.62 -1.69
CA MET A 752 25.01 -1.52 -0.74
C MET A 752 26.07 -0.53 -1.24
N PRO A 753 26.94 0.00 -0.36
CA PRO A 753 28.08 0.80 -0.77
C PRO A 753 28.97 0.01 -1.74
N SER A 754 29.38 0.64 -2.83
CA SER A 754 30.27 0.03 -3.83
C SER A 754 31.70 -0.13 -3.33
N GLY A 755 32.43 -1.07 -3.93
CA GLY A 755 33.86 -1.26 -3.68
C GLY A 755 34.23 -1.92 -2.35
N ALA A 756 33.30 -2.63 -1.71
CA ALA A 756 33.61 -3.46 -0.55
C ALA A 756 34.52 -4.65 -0.94
N ASP A 757 35.34 -5.12 0.00
CA ASP A 757 36.18 -6.31 -0.20
C ASP A 757 35.34 -7.60 -0.28
N GLU A 758 34.22 -7.62 0.46
CA GLU A 758 33.29 -8.74 0.54
C GLU A 758 31.89 -8.26 0.93
N TYR A 759 30.85 -8.88 0.35
CA TYR A 759 29.46 -8.74 0.80
C TYR A 759 29.01 -10.09 1.38
N ILE A 760 28.38 -10.06 2.56
CA ILE A 760 27.98 -11.27 3.29
C ILE A 760 26.48 -11.20 3.56
N ALA A 761 25.72 -12.17 3.05
CA ALA A 761 24.30 -12.33 3.37
C ALA A 761 24.07 -13.25 4.58
N TYR A 762 23.04 -12.95 5.37
CA TYR A 762 22.52 -13.78 6.46
C TYR A 762 21.06 -14.12 6.22
N ASN A 763 20.68 -15.37 6.51
CA ASN A 763 19.36 -15.94 6.21
C ASN A 763 18.96 -15.85 4.72
N GLY A 764 19.96 -15.78 3.84
CA GLY A 764 19.81 -15.80 2.40
C GLY A 764 21.16 -16.13 1.74
N THR A 765 21.15 -16.29 0.43
CA THR A 765 22.32 -16.60 -0.39
C THR A 765 22.50 -15.51 -1.44
N ILE A 766 23.70 -14.95 -1.55
CA ILE A 766 24.00 -14.00 -2.63
C ILE A 766 24.15 -14.80 -3.93
N ASP A 767 23.24 -14.58 -4.88
CA ASP A 767 23.24 -15.22 -6.20
C ASP A 767 24.25 -14.54 -7.14
N GLN A 768 24.29 -13.22 -7.10
CA GLN A 768 25.18 -12.36 -7.89
C GLN A 768 25.32 -10.97 -7.26
N ILE A 769 26.36 -10.24 -7.67
CA ILE A 769 26.63 -8.88 -7.22
C ILE A 769 26.94 -8.03 -8.45
N ASP A 770 26.24 -6.92 -8.59
CA ASP A 770 26.62 -5.85 -9.52
C ASP A 770 27.29 -4.71 -8.77
N ASP A 771 28.63 -4.63 -8.83
CA ASP A 771 29.43 -3.56 -8.21
C ASP A 771 30.07 -2.65 -9.27
N SER A 772 29.36 -2.42 -10.38
CA SER A 772 29.87 -1.58 -11.48
C SER A 772 29.29 -0.16 -11.51
N GLY A 773 28.19 0.07 -10.79
CA GLY A 773 27.52 1.37 -10.68
C GLY A 773 28.03 2.22 -9.52
N GLU A 774 27.27 3.26 -9.17
CA GLU A 774 27.54 4.09 -7.99
C GLU A 774 27.42 3.27 -6.69
N PHE A 775 26.46 2.36 -6.64
CA PHE A 775 26.22 1.41 -5.55
C PHE A 775 26.37 -0.03 -6.05
N ALA A 776 26.67 -0.93 -5.12
CA ALA A 776 26.64 -2.36 -5.37
C ALA A 776 25.22 -2.91 -5.17
N ILE A 777 24.74 -3.74 -6.08
CA ILE A 777 23.45 -4.43 -5.94
C ILE A 777 23.73 -5.91 -5.64
N CYS A 778 23.41 -6.34 -4.43
CA CYS A 778 23.49 -7.74 -4.02
C CYS A 778 22.13 -8.41 -4.22
N TYR A 779 22.08 -9.43 -5.08
CA TYR A 779 20.90 -10.23 -5.35
C TYR A 779 20.87 -11.40 -4.38
N VAL A 780 19.88 -11.44 -3.49
CA VAL A 780 19.84 -12.39 -2.38
C VAL A 780 18.60 -13.27 -2.48
N SER A 781 18.81 -14.57 -2.71
CA SER A 781 17.76 -15.59 -2.66
C SER A 781 17.53 -16.10 -1.23
N PHE A 782 16.29 -16.37 -0.86
CA PHE A 782 15.91 -16.86 0.46
C PHE A 782 14.52 -17.54 0.45
N GLU A 783 14.27 -18.33 1.49
CA GLU A 783 12.96 -18.96 1.73
C GLU A 783 12.06 -18.01 2.53
N ILE A 784 10.85 -17.75 2.03
CA ILE A 784 9.76 -17.11 2.77
C ILE A 784 8.85 -18.21 3.33
N PRO A 785 8.88 -18.51 4.64
CA PRO A 785 8.01 -19.51 5.24
C PRO A 785 6.54 -19.05 5.26
N ALA A 786 5.60 -20.00 5.22
CA ALA A 786 4.16 -19.73 5.29
C ALA A 786 3.74 -19.27 6.69
N ASN A 787 2.88 -18.23 6.78
CA ASN A 787 2.38 -17.67 8.05
C ASN A 787 3.49 -17.31 9.06
N GLU A 788 4.64 -16.87 8.58
CA GLU A 788 5.83 -16.61 9.38
C GLU A 788 6.57 -15.37 8.87
N ASN A 789 7.40 -14.82 9.75
CA ASN A 789 8.22 -13.64 9.47
C ASN A 789 9.69 -14.04 9.44
N ILE A 790 10.43 -13.49 8.48
CA ILE A 790 11.87 -13.71 8.34
C ILE A 790 12.60 -12.38 8.22
N SER A 791 13.88 -12.36 8.60
CA SER A 791 14.75 -11.22 8.34
C SER A 791 15.98 -11.69 7.60
N VAL A 792 16.25 -11.07 6.46
CA VAL A 792 17.42 -11.31 5.60
C VAL A 792 18.30 -10.08 5.69
N SER A 793 19.62 -10.23 5.76
CA SER A 793 20.51 -9.08 5.82
C SER A 793 21.76 -9.24 4.98
N VAL A 794 22.34 -8.13 4.55
CA VAL A 794 23.61 -8.05 3.84
C VAL A 794 24.53 -7.06 4.55
N VAL A 795 25.80 -7.44 4.70
CA VAL A 795 26.85 -6.60 5.26
C VAL A 795 28.00 -6.46 4.27
N ALA A 796 28.42 -5.23 4.00
CA ALA A 796 29.58 -4.87 3.21
C ALA A 796 30.81 -4.75 4.11
N ASN A 797 31.85 -5.52 3.82
CA ASN A 797 33.12 -5.49 4.55
C ASN A 797 34.10 -4.59 3.78
N ILE A 798 34.32 -3.37 4.27
CA ILE A 798 35.21 -2.39 3.64
C ILE A 798 36.50 -2.29 4.47
N GLU A 799 37.69 -2.56 3.90
CA GLU A 799 38.97 -2.22 4.55
C GLU A 799 39.07 -0.69 4.74
N VAL A 800 38.70 -0.22 5.92
CA VAL A 800 38.83 1.19 6.29
C VAL A 800 40.32 1.53 6.44
N SER A 801 40.86 2.34 5.52
CA SER A 801 42.15 3.00 5.73
C SER A 801 42.07 3.82 7.03
N ALA A 802 42.99 3.56 7.96
CA ALA A 802 42.94 4.06 9.32
C ALA A 802 43.06 5.59 9.42
N GLU A 803 41.96 6.32 9.20
CA GLU A 803 41.74 7.69 9.64
C GLU A 803 40.24 8.07 9.55
N ASP A 804 39.38 7.24 10.14
CA ASP A 804 38.21 7.64 10.95
C ASP A 804 37.39 6.39 11.31
N GLN A 805 37.77 5.75 12.42
CA GLN A 805 36.93 4.77 13.09
C GLN A 805 36.59 5.31 14.48
N LEU A 806 35.37 5.82 14.65
CA LEU A 806 34.72 5.85 15.95
C LEU A 806 34.25 4.42 16.24
N ILE A 807 35.09 3.67 16.96
CA ILE A 807 34.68 2.41 17.57
C ILE A 807 33.61 2.75 18.63
N PRO A 808 32.45 2.07 18.67
CA PRO A 808 31.48 2.28 19.74
C PRO A 808 32.08 1.80 21.09
N GLU A 809 32.54 2.75 21.91
CA GLU A 809 32.93 2.49 23.30
C GLU A 809 31.73 2.72 24.23
N ILE A 810 31.51 1.83 25.21
CA ILE A 810 30.72 2.19 26.41
C ILE A 810 31.54 3.20 27.23
N SER A 811 31.38 4.48 26.93
CA SER A 811 32.06 5.59 27.59
C SER A 811 31.75 5.64 29.10
N HIS A 812 30.57 5.18 29.53
CA HIS A 812 30.11 5.30 30.91
C HIS A 812 29.21 4.14 31.37
N LEU A 813 29.53 3.53 32.52
CA LEU A 813 28.67 2.61 33.28
C LEU A 813 28.96 2.83 34.77
N SER A 814 28.01 3.38 35.53
CA SER A 814 28.21 3.71 36.95
C SER A 814 26.93 3.52 37.75
N ASN A 815 27.03 3.55 39.08
CA ASN A 815 25.86 3.54 39.94
C ASN A 815 26.03 4.53 41.10
N TYR A 816 24.98 5.28 41.42
CA TYR A 816 24.96 6.25 42.52
C TYR A 816 23.57 6.28 43.20
N PRO A 817 23.49 6.37 44.55
CA PRO A 817 24.61 6.30 45.50
C PRO A 817 25.31 4.93 45.53
N ASN A 818 26.58 4.88 45.95
CA ASN A 818 27.32 3.63 46.20
C ASN A 818 28.37 3.87 47.30
N PRO A 819 28.15 3.43 48.55
CA PRO A 819 27.10 2.51 48.99
C PRO A 819 25.70 3.12 48.99
N PHE A 820 24.65 2.30 48.87
CA PHE A 820 23.25 2.75 48.79
C PHE A 820 22.34 2.13 49.85
N ASN A 821 21.19 2.77 50.12
CA ASN A 821 20.14 2.30 51.05
C ASN A 821 18.76 2.94 50.74
N PRO A 822 17.71 2.19 50.36
CA PRO A 822 17.71 0.84 49.83
C PRO A 822 17.94 0.79 48.31
N SER A 823 17.94 1.94 47.61
CA SER A 823 18.02 2.01 46.14
C SER A 823 19.26 2.74 45.58
N THR A 824 19.71 2.32 44.40
CA THR A 824 20.75 2.98 43.60
C THR A 824 20.26 3.14 42.16
N LYS A 825 20.63 4.26 41.53
CA LYS A 825 20.49 4.46 40.09
C LYS A 825 21.73 3.89 39.39
N ILE A 826 21.56 3.11 38.34
CA ILE A 826 22.60 2.57 37.47
C ILE A 826 22.49 3.35 36.15
N SER A 827 23.54 4.06 35.77
CA SER A 827 23.59 4.92 34.58
C SER A 827 24.60 4.38 33.58
N PHE A 828 24.24 4.39 32.30
CA PHE A 828 25.11 3.94 31.20
C PHE A 828 24.86 4.76 29.93
N GLN A 829 25.90 4.88 29.10
CA GLN A 829 25.82 5.54 27.80
C GLN A 829 26.16 4.52 26.71
N LEU A 830 25.41 4.52 25.62
CA LEU A 830 25.59 3.64 24.46
C LEU A 830 25.76 4.53 23.23
N SER A 831 26.80 4.36 22.43
CA SER A 831 27.13 5.29 21.35
C SER A 831 26.19 5.23 20.14
N ASP A 832 25.48 4.12 19.94
CA ASP A 832 24.45 3.91 18.92
C ASP A 832 23.44 2.89 19.47
N ILE A 833 22.14 3.09 19.21
CA ILE A 833 21.10 2.13 19.59
C ILE A 833 20.09 2.06 18.46
N TYR A 834 19.95 0.86 17.89
CA TYR A 834 18.87 0.51 16.99
C TYR A 834 17.72 -0.06 17.81
N GLU A 835 16.47 0.17 17.38
CA GLU A 835 15.24 -0.14 18.14
C GLU A 835 15.06 -1.64 18.49
N ASN A 836 15.91 -2.53 17.97
CA ASN A 836 15.85 -3.98 18.19
C ASN A 836 17.10 -4.61 18.84
N GLU A 837 18.07 -3.83 19.33
CA GLU A 837 19.20 -4.42 20.06
C GLU A 837 18.82 -4.95 21.45
N SER A 838 19.04 -6.24 21.69
CA SER A 838 18.79 -6.85 23.01
C SER A 838 19.80 -6.35 24.07
N ILE A 839 19.37 -5.42 24.92
CA ILE A 839 20.15 -4.96 26.09
C ILE A 839 19.79 -5.80 27.32
N GLU A 840 20.76 -6.49 27.90
CA GLU A 840 20.60 -7.20 29.17
C GLU A 840 21.29 -6.46 30.32
N ILE A 841 20.52 -6.08 31.35
CA ILE A 841 21.06 -5.60 32.63
C ILE A 841 20.65 -6.55 33.73
N ALA A 842 21.62 -7.14 34.43
CA ALA A 842 21.36 -8.13 35.47
C ALA A 842 22.18 -7.91 36.74
N ILE A 843 21.56 -8.12 37.89
CA ILE A 843 22.19 -8.04 39.22
C ILE A 843 22.60 -9.44 39.68
N TYR A 844 23.79 -9.58 40.27
CA TYR A 844 24.36 -10.84 40.77
C TYR A 844 24.91 -10.68 42.20
N ASN A 845 24.86 -11.76 42.98
CA ASN A 845 25.53 -11.81 44.29
C ASN A 845 27.01 -12.27 44.17
N MET A 846 27.74 -12.27 45.30
CA MET A 846 29.14 -12.73 45.34
C MET A 846 29.38 -14.20 44.94
N LYS A 847 28.32 -15.03 44.86
CA LYS A 847 28.41 -16.42 44.38
C LYS A 847 28.13 -16.53 42.88
N GLY A 848 27.91 -15.42 42.18
CA GLY A 848 27.56 -15.38 40.76
C GLY A 848 26.10 -15.75 40.46
N GLN A 849 25.23 -15.81 41.48
CA GLN A 849 23.82 -16.11 41.27
C GLN A 849 23.08 -14.84 40.84
N LYS A 850 22.29 -14.93 39.75
CA LYS A 850 21.43 -13.84 39.27
C LYS A 850 20.35 -13.56 40.31
N ILE A 851 20.30 -12.32 40.78
CA ILE A 851 19.42 -11.82 41.85
C ILE A 851 18.19 -11.14 41.26
N LYS A 852 18.37 -10.30 40.25
CA LYS A 852 17.27 -9.60 39.55
C LYS A 852 17.68 -9.31 38.11
N ASN A 853 16.78 -9.51 37.16
CA ASN A 853 16.92 -9.02 35.80
C ASN A 853 16.27 -7.64 35.70
N LEU A 854 16.98 -6.70 35.10
CA LEU A 854 16.61 -5.31 34.89
C LEU A 854 16.75 -4.94 33.40
N SER A 855 16.69 -5.91 32.49
CA SER A 855 16.74 -5.65 31.05
C SER A 855 15.68 -4.63 30.64
N PRO A 856 16.03 -3.56 29.91
CA PRO A 856 15.06 -2.61 29.37
C PRO A 856 14.12 -3.30 28.38
N LYS A 857 12.89 -2.79 28.24
CA LYS A 857 12.23 -2.73 26.94
C LYS A 857 12.53 -1.33 26.39
N LEU A 858 13.18 -1.24 25.24
CA LEU A 858 13.42 0.04 24.59
C LEU A 858 12.10 0.44 23.92
N CYS A 859 11.48 1.50 24.40
CA CYS A 859 10.32 2.13 23.80
C CYS A 859 10.66 3.62 23.75
N HIS A 860 10.66 4.23 22.57
CA HIS A 860 10.79 5.68 22.47
C HIS A 860 9.52 6.33 23.03
N ALA A 861 9.73 7.30 23.93
CA ALA A 861 8.75 8.22 24.52
C ALA A 861 7.60 7.61 25.37
N GLU A 862 7.82 7.52 26.68
CA GLU A 862 6.74 7.52 27.70
C GLU A 862 6.83 8.84 28.50
N PRO A 863 5.72 9.57 28.74
CA PRO A 863 5.73 10.76 29.58
C PRO A 863 6.03 10.42 31.05
N PHE A 864 6.77 11.34 31.69
CA PHE A 864 7.10 11.34 33.12
C PHE A 864 5.84 11.27 34.01
N ASP A 865 5.42 10.10 34.48
CA ASP A 865 4.96 9.96 35.88
C ASP A 865 4.78 8.54 36.47
N LYS A 866 5.08 7.45 35.76
CA LYS A 866 5.05 6.09 36.38
C LYS A 866 6.22 5.19 35.96
N LEU A 867 7.44 5.51 36.39
CA LEU A 867 8.57 4.57 36.28
C LEU A 867 8.38 3.38 37.24
N ARG A 868 7.86 2.26 36.73
CA ARG A 868 7.95 0.93 37.37
C ARG A 868 9.43 0.50 37.46
N THR A 869 9.78 -0.28 38.47
CA THR A 869 11.12 -0.91 38.56
C THR A 869 11.39 -1.75 37.31
N GLY A 870 12.25 -1.25 36.42
CA GLY A 870 12.57 -1.90 35.14
C GLY A 870 12.58 -0.96 33.93
N SER A 871 11.97 0.23 34.01
CA SER A 871 12.00 1.21 32.91
C SER A 871 13.22 2.12 32.96
N VAL A 872 13.64 2.55 31.77
CA VAL A 872 14.88 3.31 31.55
C VAL A 872 14.55 4.75 31.21
N GLU A 873 15.11 5.71 31.95
CA GLU A 873 15.05 7.12 31.56
C GLU A 873 16.05 7.38 30.44
N VAL A 874 15.58 7.92 29.30
CA VAL A 874 16.40 8.59 28.29
C VAL A 874 16.59 10.02 28.77
N GLN A 875 17.83 10.44 29.04
CA GLN A 875 18.10 11.78 29.59
C GLN A 875 18.57 12.81 28.55
N GLU A 876 18.85 12.36 27.31
CA GLU A 876 19.23 13.06 26.06
C GLU A 876 20.01 12.03 25.21
N GLU A 877 20.27 12.29 23.92
CA GLU A 877 20.93 11.38 22.95
C GLU A 877 21.87 10.38 23.62
N ASN A 878 21.50 9.09 23.55
CA ASN A 878 22.36 7.97 23.89
C ASN A 878 22.70 7.74 25.40
N ASN A 879 22.05 8.44 26.33
CA ASN A 879 22.23 8.25 27.79
C ASN A 879 21.02 7.61 28.51
N TYR A 880 21.29 6.53 29.27
CA TYR A 880 20.27 5.67 29.88
C TYR A 880 20.48 5.49 31.38
N SER A 881 19.39 5.24 32.11
CA SER A 881 19.50 4.89 33.52
C SER A 881 18.35 4.05 34.08
N ILE A 882 18.66 3.16 35.02
CA ILE A 882 17.72 2.23 35.65
C ILE A 882 17.92 2.16 37.18
N ILE A 883 16.84 1.99 37.94
CA ILE A 883 16.90 1.94 39.40
C ILE A 883 16.81 0.49 39.90
N TRP A 884 17.74 0.10 40.78
CA TRP A 884 17.59 -1.09 41.61
C TRP A 884 17.31 -0.70 43.06
N ASP A 885 16.28 -1.30 43.65
CA ASP A 885 15.74 -1.01 44.99
C ASP A 885 16.22 -1.99 46.09
N GLY A 886 17.23 -2.80 45.78
CA GLY A 886 17.78 -3.77 46.73
C GLY A 886 16.83 -4.94 47.01
N THR A 887 16.06 -5.37 46.02
CA THR A 887 15.19 -6.55 46.05
C THR A 887 15.63 -7.63 45.06
N ASP A 888 15.19 -8.87 45.25
CA ASP A 888 15.36 -9.98 44.29
C ASP A 888 14.24 -10.00 43.23
N GLN A 889 14.26 -10.98 42.34
CA GLN A 889 13.25 -11.17 41.28
C GLN A 889 11.82 -11.38 41.81
N ALA A 890 11.64 -11.73 43.09
CA ALA A 890 10.34 -11.88 43.75
C ALA A 890 10.01 -10.66 44.63
N ASP A 891 10.67 -9.53 44.38
CA ASP A 891 10.56 -8.25 45.09
C ASP A 891 10.80 -8.34 46.61
N LYS A 892 11.56 -9.36 47.04
CA LYS A 892 11.95 -9.50 48.44
C LYS A 892 13.26 -8.77 48.70
N PRO A 893 13.38 -8.00 49.80
CA PRO A 893 14.64 -7.43 50.25
C PRO A 893 15.81 -8.42 50.27
N VAL A 894 16.93 -8.04 49.66
CA VAL A 894 18.18 -8.78 49.79
C VAL A 894 19.02 -8.27 50.97
N SER A 895 19.92 -9.11 51.48
CA SER A 895 20.80 -8.77 52.61
C SER A 895 21.81 -7.66 52.26
N SER A 896 22.23 -6.86 53.24
CA SER A 896 23.37 -5.95 53.05
C SER A 896 24.61 -6.72 52.59
N GLY A 897 25.34 -6.19 51.60
CA GLY A 897 26.45 -6.91 50.99
C GLY A 897 26.88 -6.34 49.65
N ILE A 898 27.91 -6.96 49.06
CA ILE A 898 28.42 -6.60 47.73
C ILE A 898 27.59 -7.33 46.68
N TYR A 899 27.14 -6.59 45.68
CA TYR A 899 26.46 -7.07 44.49
C TYR A 899 27.20 -6.60 43.24
N PHE A 900 26.99 -7.28 42.12
CA PHE A 900 27.52 -6.91 40.82
C PHE A 900 26.37 -6.65 39.86
N TYR A 901 26.48 -5.64 39.01
CA TYR A 901 25.57 -5.43 37.91
C TYR A 901 26.34 -5.56 36.60
N LYS A 902 25.73 -6.24 35.65
CA LYS A 902 26.29 -6.52 34.33
C LYS A 902 25.37 -5.94 33.27
N LEU A 903 25.94 -5.14 32.38
CA LEU A 903 25.32 -4.65 31.15
C LEU A 903 25.90 -5.47 29.99
N LYS A 904 25.04 -6.00 29.13
CA LYS A 904 25.41 -6.77 27.94
C LYS A 904 24.59 -6.29 26.75
N THR A 905 25.25 -6.06 25.62
CA THR A 905 24.66 -5.78 24.30
C THR A 905 25.10 -6.88 23.33
N ALA A 906 24.72 -6.80 22.04
CA ALA A 906 25.14 -7.77 21.02
C ALA A 906 26.67 -7.90 20.93
N ASN A 907 27.38 -6.77 21.03
CA ASN A 907 28.81 -6.68 20.77
C ASN A 907 29.67 -6.39 22.02
N LEU A 908 29.07 -6.09 23.19
CA LEU A 908 29.83 -5.70 24.38
C LEU A 908 29.26 -6.22 25.71
N GLU A 909 30.13 -6.50 26.68
CA GLU A 909 29.76 -6.89 28.05
C GLU A 909 30.61 -6.11 29.08
N LYS A 910 29.95 -5.44 30.04
CA LYS A 910 30.62 -4.65 31.10
C LYS A 910 29.98 -4.93 32.45
N THR A 911 30.80 -5.16 33.48
CA THR A 911 30.35 -5.49 34.84
C THR A 911 30.96 -4.54 35.87
N ASN A 912 30.15 -4.03 36.79
CA ASN A 912 30.60 -3.19 37.91
C ASN A 912 30.05 -3.68 39.26
N LYS A 913 30.65 -3.20 40.36
CA LYS A 913 30.30 -3.60 41.74
C LYS A 913 29.52 -2.49 42.48
N MET A 914 28.62 -2.89 43.36
CA MET A 914 27.87 -2.00 44.24
C MET A 914 27.73 -2.56 45.65
N LEU A 915 27.58 -1.68 46.65
CA LEU A 915 27.45 -2.02 48.05
C LEU A 915 26.10 -1.58 48.62
N LEU A 916 25.25 -2.55 48.96
CA LEU A 916 23.99 -2.29 49.67
C LEU A 916 24.26 -2.23 51.18
N LEU A 917 23.90 -1.12 51.81
CA LEU A 917 23.83 -0.95 53.26
C LEU A 917 22.36 -0.85 53.64
N ARG A 918 21.90 -1.60 54.65
CA ARG A 918 20.56 -1.43 55.22
C ARG A 918 20.68 -1.07 56.68
#